data_AF-A0A926EVK1-F1
#
_entry.id   AF-A0A926EVK1-F1
#
_cell.length_a   1.000
_cell.length_b   1.000
_cell.length_c   1.000
_cell.angle_alpha   90.00
_cell.angle_beta   90.00
_cell.angle_gamma   90.00
#
_symmetry.space_group_name_H-M   'P 1'
#
loop_
_entity.id
_entity.type
_entity.pdbx_description
1 polymer ?
#
loop_
_entity_poly.entity_id
_entity_poly.type
_entity_poly.pdbx_seq_one_letter_code
_entity_poly.pdbx_strand_id
1 'polypeptide(L)'
;MMKLRQKVVTAIMVLCMLFSILPVNSFAQTLKNADVSVTQGIDDARKAATEAVKDAIAAIDVQSIEDRESVVLARRLFDRLSDADKMMIINAKANSNLNTLETAEAKILNLWIDDLYTGNPKAPVEWARSLGLWVLDEEYDNMSEEQKQLVTSYTKLEAMDEYCEEVLNPSFKEDYKIAKIIQEKIKAMDPFVGSEVREVRASYDALTDDQKSIVSNYEVLKKAEGTNDVLPSNIKLSGARSTSYGTSLSLENWQLIDDKMQNYFPGSKSTYIWITGMLDDDSGPAGSCLIDRNFDDIKDFEGKYKGKTEDEWRNENITFRKASSTQLEQEVYLDYFDKHNIDIYLQVESAFADMKTLMDIYYDVFDVANHKCVKGFAIDVEWYWGVEEDSGIPVTDERAKEWNEYLSKTWGPGKQLILKHYAATWLPTTYRGGNGSGEKLVFCNDSQGFGSFDGESSGIYDDPKAKAGDGMGCGREFKLFADYYPDNDVIYQIGYQADRQWYYAFEDPVIKSFGIKLAEISNPKQNIGIAWVNFSFKDPLTFPWLMTSTEEVNVVNNLLKYLTETGSNNVVGQRFDGDRSVVSGGNGATLSDAIFVKRVRDLVNELTPEQRGELDPELIDRLEMIEPVAIDIRIRYLNDADKLGIKDYDTVKEIYDIYQALTDSQKGKVKDADKLLQYMDRLNKYKAKI
;
A
#
# COMPACT_ATOMS: atom_id res chain seq x y z
N MET A 1 -33.32 -1.43 -3.90
CA MET A 1 -32.05 -1.97 -4.45
C MET A 1 -32.16 -2.61 -5.84
N MET A 2 -32.70 -3.83 -6.04
CA MET A 2 -32.62 -4.52 -7.35
C MET A 2 -33.21 -3.74 -8.53
N LYS A 3 -34.34 -3.03 -8.33
CA LYS A 3 -34.95 -2.14 -9.34
C LYS A 3 -34.15 -0.84 -9.61
N LEU A 4 -33.45 -0.32 -8.60
CA LEU A 4 -32.60 0.86 -8.73
C LEU A 4 -31.33 0.51 -9.49
N ARG A 5 -30.65 -0.58 -9.07
CA ARG A 5 -29.50 -1.15 -9.81
C ARG A 5 -29.86 -1.42 -11.26
N GLN A 6 -31.03 -2.01 -11.55
CA GLN A 6 -31.44 -2.27 -12.92
C GLN A 6 -31.64 -0.99 -13.74
N LYS A 7 -32.23 0.06 -13.18
CA LYS A 7 -32.38 1.37 -13.87
C LYS A 7 -31.04 2.08 -14.09
N VAL A 8 -30.15 1.99 -13.10
CA VAL A 8 -28.81 2.56 -13.17
C VAL A 8 -27.96 1.83 -14.21
N VAL A 9 -28.03 0.50 -14.24
CA VAL A 9 -27.44 -0.33 -15.30
C VAL A 9 -28.01 0.04 -16.68
N THR A 10 -29.32 0.29 -16.80
CA THR A 10 -29.91 0.79 -18.05
C THR A 10 -29.33 2.16 -18.44
N ALA A 11 -29.14 3.08 -17.50
CA ALA A 11 -28.54 4.39 -17.78
C ALA A 11 -27.07 4.27 -18.21
N ILE A 12 -26.29 3.39 -17.57
CA ILE A 12 -24.92 3.04 -17.96
C ILE A 12 -24.89 2.48 -19.38
N MET A 13 -25.76 1.52 -19.71
CA MET A 13 -25.84 0.94 -21.07
C MET A 13 -26.11 2.00 -22.14
N VAL A 14 -27.00 2.97 -21.89
CA VAL A 14 -27.32 4.03 -22.88
C VAL A 14 -26.15 5.03 -23.00
N LEU A 15 -25.47 5.35 -21.90
CA LEU A 15 -24.26 6.19 -21.93
C LEU A 15 -23.10 5.49 -22.65
N CYS A 16 -22.86 4.21 -22.39
CA CYS A 16 -21.84 3.43 -23.09
C CYS A 16 -22.13 3.30 -24.59
N MET A 17 -23.40 3.15 -25.01
CA MET A 17 -23.78 3.23 -26.43
C MET A 17 -23.39 4.56 -27.08
N LEU A 18 -23.51 5.69 -26.37
CA LEU A 18 -23.08 7.00 -26.87
C LEU A 18 -21.54 7.10 -27.04
N PHE A 19 -20.76 6.50 -26.14
CA PHE A 19 -19.29 6.49 -26.21
C PHE A 19 -18.73 5.49 -27.23
N SER A 20 -19.41 4.36 -27.47
CA SER A 20 -19.02 3.38 -28.50
C SER A 20 -19.16 3.89 -29.96
N ILE A 21 -19.87 5.00 -30.18
CA ILE A 21 -20.07 5.58 -31.51
C ILE A 21 -18.94 6.57 -31.88
N LEU A 22 -18.15 7.08 -30.92
CA LEU A 22 -17.13 8.11 -31.20
C LEU A 22 -15.87 7.96 -30.34
N PRO A 23 -14.70 7.64 -30.94
CA PRO A 23 -13.41 7.82 -30.27
C PRO A 23 -13.21 9.30 -29.94
N VAL A 24 -12.85 9.58 -28.69
CA VAL A 24 -12.51 10.91 -28.19
C VAL A 24 -11.22 11.37 -28.86
N ASN A 25 -11.33 11.96 -30.07
CA ASN A 25 -10.38 12.95 -30.59
C ASN A 25 -10.82 13.69 -31.87
N SER A 26 -12.06 13.55 -32.37
CA SER A 26 -12.52 14.41 -33.49
C SER A 26 -14.01 14.68 -33.58
N PHE A 27 -14.71 14.81 -32.44
CA PHE A 27 -16.15 15.11 -32.38
C PHE A 27 -16.60 16.24 -33.33
N ALA A 28 -15.78 17.29 -33.47
CA ALA A 28 -16.05 18.42 -34.37
C ALA A 28 -15.82 18.15 -35.88
N GLN A 29 -15.08 17.10 -36.23
CA GLN A 29 -14.71 16.77 -37.62
C GLN A 29 -15.62 15.68 -38.20
N THR A 30 -16.11 14.75 -37.38
CA THR A 30 -17.09 13.72 -37.76
C THR A 30 -18.49 14.31 -38.00
N LEU A 31 -18.91 15.28 -37.17
CA LEU A 31 -20.20 15.98 -37.33
C LEU A 31 -20.31 16.80 -38.63
N LYS A 32 -19.19 17.24 -39.22
CA LYS A 32 -19.19 17.96 -40.50
C LYS A 32 -19.49 17.07 -41.71
N ASN A 33 -19.35 15.75 -41.58
CA ASN A 33 -19.48 14.79 -42.67
C ASN A 33 -20.63 13.78 -42.46
N ALA A 34 -21.36 13.83 -41.35
CA ALA A 34 -22.42 12.90 -41.01
C ALA A 34 -23.77 13.31 -41.63
N ASP A 35 -24.56 12.32 -42.09
CA ASP A 35 -25.91 12.52 -42.62
C ASP A 35 -26.92 12.80 -41.49
N VAL A 36 -28.03 13.48 -41.80
CA VAL A 36 -29.03 13.99 -40.84
C VAL A 36 -29.62 12.88 -39.94
N SER A 37 -29.75 11.66 -40.47
CA SER A 37 -30.27 10.50 -39.73
C SER A 37 -29.34 10.02 -38.61
N VAL A 38 -28.02 10.13 -38.81
CA VAL A 38 -27.01 9.76 -37.81
C VAL A 38 -27.01 10.78 -36.67
N THR A 39 -27.06 12.07 -37.01
CA THR A 39 -27.14 13.16 -36.02
C THR A 39 -28.42 13.07 -35.18
N GLN A 40 -29.56 12.77 -35.82
CA GLN A 40 -30.84 12.56 -35.12
C GLN A 40 -30.80 11.36 -34.16
N GLY A 41 -30.19 10.24 -34.59
CA GLY A 41 -30.03 9.06 -33.74
C GLY A 41 -29.14 9.31 -32.52
N ILE A 42 -28.07 10.11 -32.67
CA ILE A 42 -27.20 10.54 -31.58
C ILE A 42 -27.97 11.45 -30.59
N ASP A 43 -28.73 12.42 -31.09
CA ASP A 43 -29.53 13.32 -30.24
C ASP A 43 -30.62 12.56 -29.46
N ASP A 44 -31.25 11.55 -30.06
CA ASP A 44 -32.27 10.73 -29.40
C ASP A 44 -31.65 9.80 -28.35
N ALA A 45 -30.48 9.21 -28.63
CA ALA A 45 -29.71 8.44 -27.64
C ALA A 45 -29.26 9.33 -26.47
N ARG A 46 -28.82 10.57 -26.74
CA ARG A 46 -28.43 11.55 -25.72
C ARG A 46 -29.58 11.90 -24.79
N LYS A 47 -30.78 12.15 -25.34
CA LYS A 47 -31.99 12.39 -24.53
C LYS A 47 -32.38 11.18 -23.70
N ALA A 48 -32.27 9.97 -24.26
CA ALA A 48 -32.55 8.74 -23.54
C ALA A 48 -31.59 8.54 -22.36
N ALA A 49 -30.28 8.83 -22.53
CA ALA A 49 -29.31 8.83 -21.45
C ALA A 49 -29.69 9.83 -20.36
N THR A 50 -29.97 11.08 -20.71
CA THR A 50 -30.37 12.13 -19.76
C THR A 50 -31.61 11.74 -18.96
N GLU A 51 -32.65 11.18 -19.61
CA GLU A 51 -33.85 10.71 -18.91
C GLU A 51 -33.57 9.47 -18.05
N ALA A 52 -32.68 8.56 -18.46
CA ALA A 52 -32.30 7.41 -17.65
C ALA A 52 -31.54 7.83 -16.38
N VAL A 53 -30.62 8.79 -16.48
CA VAL A 53 -29.93 9.37 -15.32
C VAL A 53 -30.93 10.07 -14.39
N LYS A 54 -31.87 10.81 -14.96
CA LYS A 54 -32.95 11.45 -14.21
C LYS A 54 -33.82 10.43 -13.45
N ASP A 55 -34.19 9.33 -14.11
CA ASP A 55 -34.96 8.24 -13.49
C ASP A 55 -34.18 7.49 -12.41
N ALA A 56 -32.87 7.34 -12.58
CA ALA A 56 -31.99 6.75 -11.58
C ALA A 56 -31.93 7.62 -10.32
N ILE A 57 -31.72 8.93 -10.48
CA ILE A 57 -31.68 9.88 -9.37
C ILE A 57 -33.03 9.95 -8.65
N ALA A 58 -34.14 10.03 -9.39
CA ALA A 58 -35.48 10.10 -8.81
C ALA A 58 -35.88 8.82 -8.05
N ALA A 59 -35.17 7.71 -8.26
CA ALA A 59 -35.41 6.44 -7.59
C ALA A 59 -34.47 6.20 -6.40
N ILE A 60 -33.55 7.13 -6.10
CA ILE A 60 -32.70 7.05 -4.92
C ILE A 60 -33.57 7.14 -3.67
N ASP A 61 -33.39 6.17 -2.79
CA ASP A 61 -34.03 6.11 -1.48
C ASP A 61 -33.01 5.53 -0.50
N VAL A 62 -32.24 6.43 0.12
CA VAL A 62 -31.20 6.04 1.08
C VAL A 62 -31.88 5.63 2.38
N GLN A 63 -31.70 4.38 2.78
CA GLN A 63 -32.20 3.81 4.04
C GLN A 63 -31.05 3.46 4.98
N SER A 64 -29.89 3.10 4.42
CA SER A 64 -28.69 2.72 5.17
C SER A 64 -27.40 2.99 4.36
N ILE A 65 -26.23 2.77 4.98
CA ILE A 65 -24.93 3.07 4.36
C ILE A 65 -24.66 2.23 3.11
N GLU A 66 -25.30 1.08 2.99
CA GLU A 66 -25.26 0.16 1.86
C GLU A 66 -25.84 0.77 0.57
N ASP A 67 -26.64 1.84 0.68
CA ASP A 67 -27.13 2.59 -0.47
C ASP A 67 -26.06 3.53 -1.07
N ARG A 68 -24.92 3.72 -0.38
CA ARG A 68 -23.81 4.60 -0.82
C ARG A 68 -23.39 4.33 -2.26
N GLU A 69 -23.19 3.07 -2.61
CA GLU A 69 -22.80 2.66 -3.96
C GLU A 69 -23.77 3.20 -5.01
N SER A 70 -25.08 3.13 -4.74
CA SER A 70 -26.09 3.60 -5.70
C SER A 70 -26.11 5.12 -5.83
N VAL A 71 -25.83 5.84 -4.73
CA VAL A 71 -25.76 7.32 -4.72
C VAL A 71 -24.52 7.80 -5.47
N VAL A 72 -23.34 7.25 -5.15
CA VAL A 72 -22.08 7.59 -5.84
C VAL A 72 -22.19 7.34 -7.34
N LEU A 73 -22.78 6.21 -7.72
CA LEU A 73 -23.00 5.88 -9.12
C LEU A 73 -23.97 6.84 -9.82
N ALA A 74 -25.05 7.25 -9.16
CA ALA A 74 -25.96 8.24 -9.71
C ALA A 74 -25.28 9.61 -9.90
N ARG A 75 -24.40 10.03 -8.98
CA ARG A 75 -23.57 11.24 -9.11
C ARG A 75 -22.64 11.16 -10.30
N ARG A 76 -21.87 10.08 -10.42
CA ARG A 76 -20.95 9.89 -11.54
C ARG A 76 -21.68 9.89 -12.90
N LEU A 77 -22.87 9.29 -12.97
CA LEU A 77 -23.71 9.35 -14.16
C LEU A 77 -24.17 10.77 -14.48
N PHE A 78 -24.56 11.54 -13.46
CA PHE A 78 -24.91 12.96 -13.62
C PHE A 78 -23.71 13.79 -14.11
N ASP A 79 -22.53 13.58 -13.54
CA ASP A 79 -21.32 14.35 -13.87
C ASP A 79 -20.82 14.12 -15.29
N ARG A 80 -21.12 12.96 -15.87
CA ARG A 80 -20.80 12.61 -17.27
C ARG A 80 -21.71 13.25 -18.31
N LEU A 81 -22.85 13.82 -17.90
CA LEU A 81 -23.74 14.51 -18.83
C LEU A 81 -23.10 15.80 -19.33
N SER A 82 -23.46 16.22 -20.54
CA SER A 82 -23.07 17.56 -21.03
C SER A 82 -23.70 18.65 -20.16
N ASP A 83 -23.09 19.84 -20.11
CA ASP A 83 -23.63 20.97 -19.34
C ASP A 83 -25.09 21.29 -19.72
N ALA A 84 -25.42 21.16 -21.01
CA ALA A 84 -26.78 21.36 -21.50
C ALA A 84 -27.76 20.31 -20.94
N ASP A 85 -27.34 19.05 -20.83
CA ASP A 85 -28.16 17.96 -20.32
C ASP A 85 -28.28 18.01 -18.78
N LYS A 86 -27.20 18.35 -18.07
CA LYS A 86 -27.22 18.66 -16.63
C LYS A 86 -28.25 19.76 -16.33
N MET A 87 -28.26 20.82 -17.13
CA MET A 87 -29.24 21.91 -16.98
C MET A 87 -30.68 21.48 -17.23
N MET A 88 -30.94 20.46 -18.06
CA MET A 88 -32.30 19.89 -18.20
C MET A 88 -32.74 19.17 -16.93
N ILE A 89 -31.83 18.45 -16.26
CA ILE A 89 -32.09 17.77 -14.99
C ILE A 89 -32.29 18.78 -13.85
N ILE A 90 -31.55 19.89 -13.86
CA ILE A 90 -31.65 20.96 -12.85
C ILE A 90 -32.96 21.77 -12.98
N ASN A 91 -33.40 22.10 -14.21
CA ASN A 91 -34.48 23.08 -14.44
C ASN A 91 -35.93 22.53 -14.44
N ALA A 92 -36.15 21.24 -14.21
CA ALA A 92 -37.49 20.69 -14.08
C ALA A 92 -38.11 21.13 -12.72
N LYS A 93 -39.17 21.96 -12.75
CA LYS A 93 -39.78 22.57 -11.55
C LYS A 93 -40.31 21.56 -10.52
N ALA A 94 -40.04 21.90 -9.24
CA ALA A 94 -40.45 21.32 -7.95
C ALA A 94 -39.62 20.09 -7.51
N ASN A 95 -38.58 20.37 -6.71
CA ASN A 95 -37.53 19.46 -6.24
C ASN A 95 -36.68 18.90 -7.39
N SER A 96 -35.70 19.68 -7.85
CA SER A 96 -34.76 19.24 -8.89
C SER A 96 -34.15 17.89 -8.49
N ASN A 97 -33.89 17.05 -9.48
CA ASN A 97 -33.20 15.78 -9.25
C ASN A 97 -31.82 16.00 -8.62
N LEU A 98 -31.14 17.09 -8.97
CA LEU A 98 -29.90 17.47 -8.32
C LEU A 98 -30.08 17.60 -6.80
N ASN A 99 -31.13 18.26 -6.30
CA ASN A 99 -31.39 18.33 -4.87
C ASN A 99 -31.66 16.95 -4.25
N THR A 100 -32.28 16.03 -4.99
CA THR A 100 -32.51 14.64 -4.52
C THR A 100 -31.19 13.90 -4.35
N LEU A 101 -30.30 14.03 -5.33
CA LEU A 101 -28.96 13.45 -5.30
C LEU A 101 -28.11 14.06 -4.18
N GLU A 102 -28.09 15.39 -4.06
CA GLU A 102 -27.37 16.12 -3.03
C GLU A 102 -27.86 15.79 -1.61
N THR A 103 -29.17 15.62 -1.43
CA THR A 103 -29.77 15.17 -0.16
C THR A 103 -29.36 13.74 0.17
N ALA A 104 -29.29 12.86 -0.84
CA ALA A 104 -28.86 11.50 -0.66
C ALA A 104 -27.38 11.40 -0.27
N GLU A 105 -26.52 12.21 -0.87
CA GLU A 105 -25.09 12.31 -0.54
C GLU A 105 -24.87 12.75 0.91
N ALA A 106 -25.53 13.84 1.33
CA ALA A 106 -25.47 14.29 2.72
C ALA A 106 -26.00 13.22 3.69
N LYS A 107 -27.06 12.48 3.31
CA LYS A 107 -27.59 11.38 4.13
C LYS A 107 -26.61 10.21 4.24
N ILE A 108 -25.90 9.86 3.17
CA ILE A 108 -24.85 8.83 3.19
C ILE A 108 -23.69 9.27 4.09
N LEU A 109 -23.22 10.51 4.00
CA LEU A 109 -22.16 11.01 4.88
C LEU A 109 -22.59 10.99 6.36
N ASN A 110 -23.82 11.38 6.68
CA ASN A 110 -24.37 11.24 8.02
C ASN A 110 -24.33 9.79 8.52
N LEU A 111 -24.77 8.83 7.68
CA LEU A 111 -24.78 7.42 8.03
C LEU A 111 -23.37 6.87 8.22
N TRP A 112 -22.40 7.32 7.42
CA TRP A 112 -21.01 6.89 7.53
C TRP A 112 -20.35 7.43 8.80
N ILE A 113 -20.54 8.71 9.12
CA ILE A 113 -20.09 9.28 10.39
C ILE A 113 -20.76 8.56 11.58
N ASP A 114 -22.05 8.23 11.48
CA ASP A 114 -22.80 7.55 12.54
C ASP A 114 -22.37 6.09 12.75
N ASP A 115 -22.05 5.37 11.67
CA ASP A 115 -21.54 4.00 11.74
C ASP A 115 -20.18 3.94 12.45
N LEU A 116 -19.32 4.92 12.18
CA LEU A 116 -18.07 5.08 12.89
C LEU A 116 -18.34 5.51 14.34
N TYR A 117 -19.19 6.51 14.59
CA TYR A 117 -19.37 7.08 15.92
C TYR A 117 -20.20 6.18 16.86
N THR A 118 -19.55 5.36 17.67
CA THR A 118 -20.21 4.42 18.62
C THR A 118 -20.77 5.07 19.90
N GLY A 119 -21.01 6.39 19.88
CA GLY A 119 -21.39 7.16 21.08
C GLY A 119 -20.21 7.52 21.98
N ASN A 120 -19.00 7.19 21.58
CA ASN A 120 -17.75 7.49 22.27
C ASN A 120 -16.72 7.96 21.24
N PRO A 121 -16.25 9.22 21.29
CA PRO A 121 -15.24 9.71 20.35
C PRO A 121 -13.90 8.96 20.45
N LYS A 122 -13.70 8.08 21.45
CA LYS A 122 -12.53 7.20 21.50
C LYS A 122 -12.66 5.98 20.59
N ALA A 123 -13.86 5.42 20.46
CA ALA A 123 -14.12 4.21 19.67
C ALA A 123 -14.94 4.62 18.45
N PRO A 124 -14.35 4.67 17.24
CA PRO A 124 -13.25 3.87 16.68
C PRO A 124 -11.94 4.64 16.47
N VAL A 125 -11.86 5.84 17.02
CA VAL A 125 -10.88 6.85 16.63
C VAL A 125 -9.44 6.49 16.98
N GLU A 126 -9.21 5.68 18.03
CA GLU A 126 -7.86 5.22 18.42
C GLU A 126 -7.08 4.56 17.27
N TRP A 127 -7.78 3.97 16.29
CA TRP A 127 -7.19 3.39 15.07
C TRP A 127 -7.62 4.11 13.78
N ALA A 128 -8.70 4.89 13.77
CA ALA A 128 -9.24 5.53 12.56
C ALA A 128 -8.48 6.81 12.12
N ARG A 129 -7.81 7.53 13.03
CA ARG A 129 -7.07 8.76 12.64
C ARG A 129 -5.94 8.48 11.67
N SER A 130 -5.22 7.39 11.88
CA SER A 130 -4.16 6.95 10.97
C SER A 130 -4.69 6.43 9.63
N LEU A 131 -6.01 6.24 9.49
CA LEU A 131 -6.59 5.37 8.48
C LEU A 131 -7.88 5.95 7.85
N GLY A 132 -8.15 7.26 7.83
CA GLY A 132 -9.18 7.82 6.91
C GLY A 132 -10.27 8.75 7.45
N LEU A 133 -10.16 9.33 8.65
CA LEU A 133 -11.12 10.40 9.07
C LEU A 133 -11.08 11.62 8.12
N TRP A 134 -9.90 11.97 7.63
CA TRP A 134 -9.70 13.06 6.66
C TRP A 134 -10.51 12.89 5.37
N VAL A 135 -10.85 11.65 4.99
CA VAL A 135 -11.71 11.37 3.82
C VAL A 135 -13.14 11.86 4.07
N LEU A 136 -13.64 11.74 5.31
CA LEU A 136 -14.96 12.26 5.68
C LEU A 136 -14.97 13.79 5.64
N ASP A 137 -13.88 14.42 6.08
CA ASP A 137 -13.69 15.87 5.97
C ASP A 137 -13.64 16.31 4.52
N GLU A 138 -12.89 15.61 3.66
CA GLU A 138 -12.81 15.91 2.24
C GLU A 138 -14.18 15.75 1.53
N GLU A 139 -14.90 14.68 1.83
CA GLU A 139 -16.27 14.46 1.33
C GLU A 139 -17.20 15.59 1.78
N TYR A 140 -17.10 16.02 3.05
CA TYR A 140 -17.84 17.18 3.55
C TYR A 140 -17.43 18.48 2.84
N ASP A 141 -16.13 18.72 2.69
CA ASP A 141 -15.58 19.96 2.11
C ASP A 141 -15.96 20.14 0.65
N ASN A 142 -16.07 19.03 -0.10
CA ASN A 142 -16.50 18.98 -1.49
C ASN A 142 -18.01 19.22 -1.68
N MET A 143 -18.82 19.22 -0.60
CA MET A 143 -20.26 19.49 -0.66
C MET A 143 -20.58 21.00 -0.81
N SER A 144 -21.71 21.31 -1.44
CA SER A 144 -22.26 22.67 -1.47
C SER A 144 -22.67 23.16 -0.07
N GLU A 145 -22.81 24.47 0.10
CA GLU A 145 -23.24 25.06 1.38
C GLU A 145 -24.65 24.59 1.79
N GLU A 146 -25.52 24.32 0.83
CA GLU A 146 -26.84 23.74 1.05
C GLU A 146 -26.75 22.28 1.50
N GLN A 147 -25.85 21.48 0.92
CA GLN A 147 -25.60 20.10 1.32
C GLN A 147 -25.02 20.00 2.72
N LYS A 148 -24.03 20.85 3.06
CA LYS A 148 -23.40 20.90 4.39
C LYS A 148 -24.43 21.09 5.50
N GLN A 149 -25.48 21.90 5.26
CA GLN A 149 -26.59 22.09 6.22
C GLN A 149 -27.42 20.80 6.48
N LEU A 150 -27.37 19.82 5.59
CA LEU A 150 -28.04 18.53 5.73
C LEU A 150 -27.18 17.50 6.48
N VAL A 151 -25.88 17.76 6.69
CA VAL A 151 -24.95 16.87 7.41
C VAL A 151 -25.03 17.12 8.91
N THR A 152 -26.11 16.67 9.54
CA THR A 152 -26.36 16.83 10.98
C THR A 152 -25.35 16.12 11.88
N SER A 153 -24.64 15.11 11.38
CA SER A 153 -23.67 14.31 12.14
C SER A 153 -22.27 14.90 12.15
N TYR A 154 -22.01 16.01 11.45
CA TYR A 154 -20.66 16.59 11.35
C TYR A 154 -20.04 16.92 12.73
N THR A 155 -20.85 17.35 13.70
CA THR A 155 -20.39 17.58 15.10
C THR A 155 -19.81 16.34 15.77
N LYS A 156 -20.17 15.13 15.33
CA LYS A 156 -19.57 13.88 15.80
C LYS A 156 -18.19 13.67 15.18
N LEU A 157 -18.01 14.03 13.91
CA LEU A 157 -16.71 14.03 13.23
C LEU A 157 -15.76 15.02 13.91
N GLU A 158 -16.20 16.26 14.16
CA GLU A 158 -15.44 17.25 14.91
C GLU A 158 -14.99 16.73 16.30
N ALA A 159 -15.86 16.02 17.02
CA ALA A 159 -15.51 15.43 18.30
C ALA A 159 -14.49 14.27 18.19
N MET A 160 -14.50 13.53 17.09
CA MET A 160 -13.49 12.51 16.79
C MET A 160 -12.15 13.17 16.45
N ASP A 161 -12.13 14.25 15.67
CA ASP A 161 -10.92 15.00 15.33
C ASP A 161 -10.32 15.71 16.53
N GLU A 162 -11.15 16.27 17.40
CA GLU A 162 -10.72 16.85 18.67
C GLU A 162 -10.06 15.78 19.56
N TYR A 163 -10.68 14.61 19.71
CA TYR A 163 -10.08 13.51 20.48
C TYR A 163 -8.72 13.08 19.92
N CYS A 164 -8.63 13.00 18.60
CA CYS A 164 -7.38 12.69 17.94
C CYS A 164 -6.26 13.70 18.23
N GLU A 165 -6.55 14.99 18.10
CA GLU A 165 -5.58 16.05 18.32
C GLU A 165 -5.20 16.20 19.79
N GLU A 166 -6.17 16.09 20.69
CA GLU A 166 -5.98 16.34 22.11
C GLU A 166 -5.48 15.12 22.89
N VAL A 167 -5.71 13.90 22.38
CA VAL A 167 -5.40 12.66 23.12
C VAL A 167 -4.46 11.75 22.34
N LEU A 168 -4.82 11.33 21.12
CA LEU A 168 -4.06 10.32 20.39
C LEU A 168 -2.69 10.82 19.92
N ASN A 169 -2.65 11.96 19.25
CA ASN A 169 -1.41 12.58 18.78
C ASN A 169 -0.42 12.80 19.95
N PRO A 170 -0.84 13.39 21.10
CA PRO A 170 0.01 13.46 22.29
C PRO A 170 0.44 12.09 22.83
N SER A 171 -0.45 11.09 22.85
CA SER A 171 -0.12 9.73 23.31
C SER A 171 0.95 9.10 22.43
N PHE A 172 0.82 9.23 21.10
CA PHE A 172 1.79 8.71 20.14
C PHE A 172 3.17 9.35 20.33
N LYS A 173 3.21 10.66 20.53
CA LYS A 173 4.44 11.39 20.85
C LYS A 173 5.06 10.92 22.16
N GLU A 174 4.24 10.61 23.16
CA GLU A 174 4.74 10.14 24.46
C GLU A 174 5.26 8.70 24.39
N ASP A 175 4.54 7.80 23.73
CA ASP A 175 4.99 6.44 23.48
C ASP A 175 6.31 6.43 22.69
N TYR A 176 6.42 7.29 21.68
CA TYR A 176 7.66 7.46 20.94
C TYR A 176 8.81 7.90 21.85
N LYS A 177 8.62 8.90 22.72
CA LYS A 177 9.66 9.31 23.69
C LYS A 177 10.08 8.16 24.61
N ILE A 178 9.12 7.40 25.12
CA ILE A 178 9.38 6.24 26.00
C ILE A 178 10.17 5.17 25.25
N ALA A 179 9.75 4.83 24.03
CA ALA A 179 10.46 3.88 23.18
C ALA A 179 11.89 4.35 22.86
N LYS A 180 12.09 5.64 22.55
CA LYS A 180 13.44 6.21 22.31
C LYS A 180 14.34 6.12 23.54
N ILE A 181 13.81 6.29 24.75
CA ILE A 181 14.59 6.05 25.98
C ILE A 181 15.10 4.61 26.03
N ILE A 182 14.25 3.64 25.69
CA ILE A 182 14.65 2.22 25.65
C ILE A 182 15.62 1.94 24.50
N GLN A 183 15.44 2.54 23.33
CA GLN A 183 16.40 2.44 22.22
C GLN A 183 17.80 2.93 22.63
N GLU A 184 17.89 4.06 23.32
CA GLU A 184 19.18 4.57 23.83
C GLU A 184 19.76 3.68 24.93
N LYS A 185 18.93 3.07 25.79
CA LYS A 185 19.40 2.05 26.75
C LYS A 185 19.98 0.83 26.06
N ILE A 186 19.30 0.30 25.04
CA ILE A 186 19.77 -0.84 24.23
C ILE A 186 21.11 -0.51 23.56
N LYS A 187 21.25 0.71 23.02
CA LYS A 187 22.48 1.19 22.42
C LYS A 187 23.64 1.34 23.42
N ALA A 188 23.36 1.81 24.63
CA ALA A 188 24.38 2.00 25.67
C ALA A 188 24.82 0.68 26.33
N MET A 189 23.95 -0.33 26.34
CA MET A 189 24.15 -1.64 26.97
C MET A 189 25.44 -2.33 26.54
N ASP A 190 26.20 -2.88 27.49
CA ASP A 190 27.23 -3.89 27.21
C ASP A 190 26.63 -5.30 27.11
N PRO A 191 26.60 -5.91 25.90
CA PRO A 191 26.03 -7.24 25.68
C PRO A 191 26.81 -8.35 26.41
N PHE A 192 28.04 -8.08 26.87
CA PHE A 192 28.84 -9.03 27.65
C PHE A 192 28.62 -8.89 29.15
N VAL A 193 27.98 -7.82 29.61
CA VAL A 193 27.65 -7.59 31.02
C VAL A 193 26.22 -8.06 31.27
N GLY A 194 26.07 -9.32 31.68
CA GLY A 194 24.76 -9.95 31.84
C GLY A 194 23.80 -9.22 32.81
N SER A 195 24.29 -8.40 33.74
CA SER A 195 23.41 -7.54 34.57
C SER A 195 22.79 -6.39 33.79
N GLU A 196 23.53 -5.75 32.88
CA GLU A 196 23.01 -4.68 32.02
C GLU A 196 21.99 -5.24 31.03
N VAL A 197 22.30 -6.39 30.41
CA VAL A 197 21.36 -7.09 29.52
C VAL A 197 20.03 -7.38 30.22
N ARG A 198 20.06 -7.88 31.46
CA ARG A 198 18.84 -8.13 32.24
C ARG A 198 18.09 -6.84 32.62
N GLU A 199 18.79 -5.74 32.87
CA GLU A 199 18.17 -4.45 33.19
C GLU A 199 17.46 -3.85 31.96
N VAL A 200 18.11 -3.91 30.80
CA VAL A 200 17.54 -3.45 29.54
C VAL A 200 16.36 -4.33 29.13
N ARG A 201 16.47 -5.66 29.26
CA ARG A 201 15.34 -6.59 29.10
C ARG A 201 14.18 -6.22 30.02
N ALA A 202 14.41 -6.03 31.31
CA ALA A 202 13.35 -5.64 32.24
C ALA A 202 12.71 -4.28 31.87
N SER A 203 13.51 -3.34 31.36
CA SER A 203 13.00 -2.04 30.88
C SER A 203 12.16 -2.19 29.59
N TYR A 204 12.56 -3.06 28.68
CA TYR A 204 11.82 -3.38 27.46
C TYR A 204 10.53 -4.14 27.75
N ASP A 205 10.57 -5.12 28.65
CA ASP A 205 9.40 -5.91 29.03
C ASP A 205 8.32 -5.07 29.73
N ALA A 206 8.73 -3.98 30.39
CA ALA A 206 7.84 -3.01 31.03
C ALA A 206 7.13 -2.06 30.05
N LEU A 207 7.53 -2.03 28.77
CA LEU A 207 6.87 -1.25 27.73
C LEU A 207 5.49 -1.83 27.40
N THR A 208 4.57 -0.96 27.00
CA THR A 208 3.33 -1.39 26.33
C THR A 208 3.65 -2.02 24.97
N ASP A 209 2.74 -2.83 24.44
CA ASP A 209 2.95 -3.47 23.13
C ASP A 209 3.08 -2.41 22.01
N ASP A 210 2.35 -1.30 22.11
CA ASP A 210 2.48 -0.14 21.23
C ASP A 210 3.89 0.47 21.30
N GLN A 211 4.42 0.70 22.49
CA GLN A 211 5.77 1.21 22.68
C GLN A 211 6.83 0.24 22.14
N LYS A 212 6.63 -1.08 22.31
CA LYS A 212 7.53 -2.11 21.76
C LYS A 212 7.56 -2.09 20.24
N SER A 213 6.45 -1.76 19.58
CA SER A 213 6.38 -1.68 18.12
C SER A 213 7.24 -0.56 17.52
N ILE A 214 7.52 0.47 18.31
CA ILE A 214 8.39 1.58 17.96
C ILE A 214 9.88 1.22 18.15
N VAL A 215 10.23 0.34 19.10
CA VAL A 215 11.64 0.02 19.40
C VAL A 215 12.33 -0.69 18.20
N SER A 216 12.99 0.08 17.35
CA SER A 216 13.57 -0.39 16.09
C SER A 216 14.84 -1.24 16.27
N ASN A 217 15.63 -0.99 17.32
CA ASN A 217 16.91 -1.66 17.58
C ASN A 217 16.82 -2.89 18.51
N TYR A 218 15.63 -3.47 18.68
CA TYR A 218 15.40 -4.64 19.54
C TYR A 218 16.31 -5.84 19.22
N GLU A 219 16.70 -6.02 17.95
CA GLU A 219 17.63 -7.06 17.52
C GLU A 219 18.96 -7.05 18.29
N VAL A 220 19.44 -5.86 18.69
CA VAL A 220 20.67 -5.72 19.47
C VAL A 220 20.50 -6.36 20.86
N LEU A 221 19.33 -6.22 21.48
CA LEU A 221 19.01 -6.86 22.75
C LEU A 221 18.93 -8.38 22.61
N LYS A 222 18.24 -8.89 21.57
CA LYS A 222 18.19 -10.34 21.30
C LYS A 222 19.58 -10.94 21.07
N LYS A 223 20.45 -10.20 20.35
CA LYS A 223 21.85 -10.59 20.13
C LYS A 223 22.61 -10.73 21.43
N ALA A 224 22.45 -9.76 22.33
CA ALA A 224 23.07 -9.80 23.65
C ALA A 224 22.59 -10.97 24.51
N GLU A 225 21.35 -11.44 24.30
CA GLU A 225 20.75 -12.55 25.03
C GLU A 225 21.07 -13.93 24.43
N GLY A 226 21.61 -13.97 23.21
CA GLY A 226 21.82 -15.20 22.45
C GLY A 226 20.51 -15.83 21.96
N THR A 227 19.45 -15.04 21.75
CA THR A 227 18.10 -15.52 21.40
C THR A 227 17.75 -15.37 19.92
N ASN A 228 18.70 -14.98 19.06
CA ASN A 228 18.45 -14.64 17.65
C ASN A 228 17.90 -15.77 16.77
N ASP A 229 18.02 -17.02 17.20
CA ASP A 229 17.75 -18.18 16.33
C ASP A 229 16.28 -18.62 16.33
N VAL A 230 15.40 -17.98 17.10
CA VAL A 230 13.99 -18.34 17.15
C VAL A 230 13.19 -17.46 16.19
N LEU A 231 12.85 -18.02 15.03
CA LEU A 231 11.94 -17.36 14.09
C LEU A 231 10.53 -17.21 14.70
N PRO A 232 9.86 -16.06 14.47
CA PRO A 232 8.48 -15.87 14.87
C PRO A 232 7.57 -16.93 14.24
N SER A 233 6.90 -17.72 15.07
CA SER A 233 6.08 -18.83 14.59
C SER A 233 4.76 -18.39 13.94
N ASN A 234 4.39 -17.11 14.10
CA ASN A 234 3.18 -16.52 13.58
C ASN A 234 3.27 -16.13 12.09
N ILE A 235 4.46 -16.16 11.47
CA ILE A 235 4.58 -16.05 10.01
C ILE A 235 4.08 -17.36 9.38
N LYS A 236 2.81 -17.37 8.97
CA LYS A 236 2.16 -18.56 8.38
C LYS A 236 2.15 -18.55 6.88
N LEU A 237 2.19 -17.37 6.26
CA LEU A 237 2.17 -17.22 4.82
C LEU A 237 3.40 -16.43 4.39
N SER A 238 4.04 -16.81 3.29
CA SER A 238 5.06 -15.97 2.69
C SER A 238 5.07 -16.13 1.17
N GLY A 239 5.38 -15.04 0.48
CA GLY A 239 5.42 -15.03 -0.96
C GLY A 239 5.42 -13.64 -1.54
N ALA A 240 4.75 -13.48 -2.67
CA ALA A 240 4.78 -12.28 -3.47
C ALA A 240 3.40 -11.66 -3.62
N ARG A 241 3.36 -10.34 -3.87
CA ARG A 241 2.27 -9.73 -4.63
C ARG A 241 2.72 -9.48 -6.07
N SER A 242 2.02 -10.09 -7.02
CA SER A 242 2.27 -9.93 -8.45
C SER A 242 1.39 -8.85 -9.07
N THR A 243 1.92 -8.15 -10.06
CA THR A 243 1.14 -7.31 -10.97
C THR A 243 1.75 -7.27 -12.36
N SER A 244 0.90 -7.09 -13.36
CA SER A 244 1.22 -6.95 -14.80
C SER A 244 2.08 -5.72 -15.10
N TYR A 245 1.88 -4.63 -14.36
CA TYR A 245 2.61 -3.37 -14.47
C TYR A 245 3.83 -3.30 -13.53
N GLY A 246 4.22 -4.43 -12.94
CA GLY A 246 5.44 -4.58 -12.14
C GLY A 246 6.57 -5.24 -12.92
N THR A 247 7.54 -5.84 -12.22
CA THR A 247 8.63 -6.56 -12.88
C THR A 247 8.11 -7.79 -13.61
N SER A 248 8.36 -7.87 -14.92
CA SER A 248 8.09 -9.07 -15.73
C SER A 248 9.13 -10.16 -15.43
N LEU A 249 8.64 -11.38 -15.19
CA LEU A 249 9.45 -12.53 -14.75
C LEU A 249 9.05 -13.81 -15.49
N SER A 250 10.04 -14.68 -15.71
CA SER A 250 9.81 -16.06 -16.15
C SER A 250 9.29 -16.93 -15.00
N LEU A 251 8.73 -18.11 -15.33
CA LEU A 251 8.33 -19.11 -14.32
C LEU A 251 9.50 -19.54 -13.42
N GLU A 252 10.71 -19.70 -13.99
CA GLU A 252 11.91 -20.05 -13.22
C GLU A 252 12.26 -18.97 -12.19
N ASN A 253 12.10 -17.70 -12.55
CA ASN A 253 12.32 -16.59 -11.62
C ASN A 253 11.28 -16.59 -10.49
N TRP A 254 10.01 -16.92 -10.80
CA TRP A 254 8.98 -17.10 -9.78
C TRP A 254 9.30 -18.25 -8.82
N GLN A 255 9.86 -19.37 -9.30
CA GLN A 255 10.33 -20.45 -8.41
C GLN A 255 11.42 -19.95 -7.47
N LEU A 256 12.39 -19.22 -8.01
CA LEU A 256 13.55 -18.80 -7.25
C LEU A 256 13.17 -17.79 -6.17
N ILE A 257 12.19 -16.93 -6.44
CA ILE A 257 11.59 -16.05 -5.43
C ILE A 257 10.91 -16.89 -4.35
N ASP A 258 10.08 -17.87 -4.72
CA ASP A 258 9.38 -18.74 -3.78
C ASP A 258 10.37 -19.48 -2.86
N ASP A 259 11.37 -20.14 -3.44
CA ASP A 259 12.43 -20.85 -2.71
C ASP A 259 13.13 -19.93 -1.71
N LYS A 260 13.35 -18.67 -2.07
CA LYS A 260 14.02 -17.69 -1.21
C LYS A 260 13.12 -17.21 -0.09
N MET A 261 11.85 -16.93 -0.36
CA MET A 261 10.86 -16.60 0.66
C MET A 261 10.69 -17.75 1.66
N GLN A 262 10.62 -19.00 1.19
CA GLN A 262 10.55 -20.19 2.03
C GLN A 262 11.81 -20.40 2.87
N ASN A 263 13.00 -20.06 2.33
CA ASN A 263 14.24 -20.09 3.10
C ASN A 263 14.32 -18.97 4.16
N TYR A 264 13.73 -17.81 3.88
CA TYR A 264 13.65 -16.71 4.85
C TYR A 264 12.66 -17.01 5.98
N PHE A 265 11.55 -17.66 5.65
CA PHE A 265 10.44 -17.97 6.56
C PHE A 265 10.07 -19.47 6.53
N PRO A 266 10.97 -20.36 6.99
CA PRO A 266 10.72 -21.79 6.99
C PRO A 266 9.49 -22.16 7.80
N GLY A 267 8.64 -23.03 7.24
CA GLY A 267 7.39 -23.47 7.85
C GLY A 267 6.18 -22.58 7.56
N SER A 268 6.38 -21.45 6.87
CA SER A 268 5.28 -20.74 6.22
C SER A 268 4.79 -21.50 4.98
N LYS A 269 3.60 -21.17 4.51
CA LYS A 269 3.04 -21.66 3.26
C LYS A 269 3.30 -20.65 2.15
N SER A 270 3.85 -21.11 1.03
CA SER A 270 3.97 -20.33 -0.21
C SER A 270 2.61 -19.80 -0.62
N THR A 271 2.42 -18.49 -0.59
CA THR A 271 1.12 -17.85 -0.85
C THR A 271 1.30 -16.51 -1.52
N TYR A 272 0.74 -16.34 -2.72
CA TYR A 272 0.86 -15.13 -3.51
C TYR A 272 -0.49 -14.39 -3.61
N ILE A 273 -0.41 -13.06 -3.59
CA ILE A 273 -1.51 -12.20 -4.05
C ILE A 273 -1.27 -11.96 -5.54
N TRP A 274 -2.16 -12.45 -6.39
CA TRP A 274 -1.94 -12.53 -7.84
C TRP A 274 -2.91 -11.62 -8.58
N ILE A 275 -2.48 -10.42 -8.97
CA ILE A 275 -3.35 -9.47 -9.69
C ILE A 275 -3.63 -9.98 -11.10
N THR A 276 -4.90 -10.18 -11.38
CA THR A 276 -5.41 -10.65 -12.67
C THR A 276 -6.44 -9.70 -13.29
N GLY A 277 -7.02 -8.81 -12.48
CA GLY A 277 -7.86 -7.70 -12.94
C GLY A 277 -7.24 -6.36 -12.54
N MET A 278 -7.12 -5.42 -13.48
CA MET A 278 -6.54 -4.09 -13.24
C MET A 278 -7.39 -2.98 -13.87
N LEU A 279 -7.16 -1.72 -13.52
CA LEU A 279 -7.86 -0.61 -14.17
C LEU A 279 -7.60 -0.55 -15.69
N ASP A 280 -8.62 -0.17 -16.46
CA ASP A 280 -8.53 0.03 -17.93
C ASP A 280 -8.89 1.46 -18.37
N ASP A 281 -7.90 2.22 -18.84
CA ASP A 281 -8.10 3.55 -19.42
C ASP A 281 -8.65 3.50 -20.87
N ASP A 282 -8.49 2.38 -21.58
CA ASP A 282 -8.94 2.22 -22.98
C ASP A 282 -10.44 1.85 -23.10
N SER A 283 -11.12 1.68 -21.95
CA SER A 283 -12.49 1.15 -21.89
C SER A 283 -13.61 2.18 -22.02
N GLY A 284 -13.30 3.47 -22.14
CA GLY A 284 -14.28 4.48 -21.77
C GLY A 284 -14.34 4.53 -20.24
N PRO A 285 -15.50 4.60 -19.57
CA PRO A 285 -15.48 4.80 -18.13
C PRO A 285 -14.78 3.63 -17.41
N ALA A 286 -13.58 3.89 -16.90
CA ALA A 286 -12.62 2.93 -16.37
C ALA A 286 -13.27 1.72 -15.66
N GLY A 287 -13.13 0.56 -16.31
CA GLY A 287 -13.61 -0.74 -15.84
C GLY A 287 -12.47 -1.65 -15.39
N SER A 288 -12.81 -2.86 -14.94
CA SER A 288 -11.80 -3.88 -14.64
C SER A 288 -11.37 -4.59 -15.94
N CYS A 289 -10.10 -4.45 -16.30
CA CYS A 289 -9.45 -5.20 -17.36
C CYS A 289 -9.02 -6.57 -16.84
N LEU A 290 -9.68 -7.62 -17.29
CA LEU A 290 -9.28 -8.98 -16.99
C LEU A 290 -8.18 -9.42 -17.96
N ILE A 291 -7.06 -9.81 -17.37
CA ILE A 291 -5.87 -10.23 -18.09
C ILE A 291 -5.94 -11.75 -18.22
N ASP A 292 -6.75 -12.24 -19.15
CA ASP A 292 -6.70 -13.66 -19.50
C ASP A 292 -7.22 -13.94 -20.92
N ARG A 293 -6.58 -14.92 -21.57
CA ARG A 293 -6.87 -15.50 -22.90
C ARG A 293 -7.17 -14.52 -24.04
N ASN A 294 -7.34 -15.05 -25.24
CA ASN A 294 -7.67 -14.24 -26.42
C ASN A 294 -9.18 -13.94 -26.40
N PHE A 295 -9.60 -12.72 -26.76
CA PHE A 295 -11.02 -12.36 -26.81
C PHE A 295 -11.85 -13.29 -27.72
N ASP A 296 -11.20 -13.92 -28.71
CA ASP A 296 -11.84 -14.93 -29.56
C ASP A 296 -12.43 -16.12 -28.79
N ASP A 297 -11.91 -16.41 -27.59
CA ASP A 297 -12.34 -17.51 -26.73
C ASP A 297 -13.59 -17.14 -25.90
N ILE A 298 -14.00 -15.86 -25.86
CA ILE A 298 -15.27 -15.42 -25.22
C ILE A 298 -16.48 -16.04 -25.90
N LYS A 299 -16.35 -16.37 -27.19
CA LYS A 299 -17.38 -17.07 -27.96
C LYS A 299 -17.65 -18.49 -27.44
N ASP A 300 -16.69 -19.04 -26.69
CA ASP A 300 -16.76 -20.36 -26.07
C ASP A 300 -17.28 -20.30 -24.62
N PHE A 301 -17.67 -19.12 -24.12
CA PHE A 301 -18.32 -19.01 -22.81
C PHE A 301 -19.61 -19.83 -22.80
N GLU A 302 -19.76 -20.65 -21.78
CA GLU A 302 -20.94 -21.48 -21.57
C GLU A 302 -21.80 -20.91 -20.42
N GLY A 303 -22.91 -21.59 -20.11
CA GLY A 303 -23.77 -21.22 -18.99
C GLY A 303 -24.44 -19.85 -19.15
N LYS A 304 -24.40 -19.02 -18.11
CA LYS A 304 -25.15 -17.76 -18.04
C LYS A 304 -24.60 -16.63 -18.91
N TYR A 305 -23.35 -16.74 -19.37
CA TYR A 305 -22.68 -15.72 -20.18
C TYR A 305 -22.55 -16.11 -21.65
N LYS A 306 -23.13 -17.25 -22.05
CA LYS A 306 -23.07 -17.74 -23.42
C LYS A 306 -23.59 -16.72 -24.43
N GLY A 307 -22.76 -16.42 -25.43
CA GLY A 307 -23.10 -15.54 -26.54
C GLY A 307 -23.04 -14.05 -26.23
N LYS A 308 -22.54 -13.66 -25.03
CA LYS A 308 -22.33 -12.27 -24.66
C LYS A 308 -21.21 -11.64 -25.49
N THR A 309 -21.46 -10.44 -25.98
CA THR A 309 -20.59 -9.66 -26.86
C THR A 309 -19.62 -8.76 -26.08
N GLU A 310 -18.62 -8.21 -26.77
CA GLU A 310 -17.67 -7.25 -26.18
C GLU A 310 -18.37 -6.02 -25.61
N ASP A 311 -19.30 -5.45 -26.38
CA ASP A 311 -20.03 -4.25 -25.98
C ASP A 311 -20.90 -4.53 -24.76
N GLU A 312 -21.48 -5.72 -24.64
CA GLU A 312 -22.25 -6.12 -23.46
C GLU A 312 -21.38 -6.28 -22.21
N TRP A 313 -20.11 -6.70 -22.35
CA TRP A 313 -19.15 -6.70 -21.24
C TRP A 313 -18.67 -5.30 -20.87
N ARG A 314 -18.35 -4.47 -21.87
CA ARG A 314 -17.99 -3.05 -21.66
C ARG A 314 -19.11 -2.29 -20.96
N ASN A 315 -20.37 -2.60 -21.27
CA ASN A 315 -21.55 -2.05 -20.59
C ASN A 315 -21.66 -2.46 -19.10
N GLU A 316 -20.96 -3.53 -18.71
CA GLU A 316 -20.83 -3.97 -17.32
C GLU A 316 -19.49 -3.55 -16.70
N ASN A 317 -18.76 -2.64 -17.35
CA ASN A 317 -17.45 -2.13 -16.94
C ASN A 317 -16.38 -3.21 -16.85
N ILE A 318 -16.45 -4.21 -17.73
CA ILE A 318 -15.48 -5.31 -17.80
C ILE A 318 -14.89 -5.33 -19.21
N THR A 319 -13.57 -5.33 -19.28
CA THR A 319 -12.83 -5.54 -20.52
C THR A 319 -11.91 -6.74 -20.38
N PHE A 320 -11.45 -7.24 -21.53
CA PHE A 320 -10.52 -8.35 -21.58
C PHE A 320 -9.35 -7.93 -22.44
N ARG A 321 -8.14 -8.20 -21.98
CA ARG A 321 -6.95 -8.03 -22.81
C ARG A 321 -6.14 -9.32 -22.83
N LYS A 322 -5.52 -9.54 -23.99
CA LYS A 322 -4.55 -10.62 -24.14
C LYS A 322 -3.31 -10.32 -23.30
N ALA A 323 -2.67 -11.38 -22.81
CA ALA A 323 -1.32 -11.29 -22.26
C ALA A 323 -0.38 -10.62 -23.27
N SER A 324 0.43 -9.67 -22.79
CA SER A 324 1.43 -8.98 -23.61
C SER A 324 2.60 -9.91 -23.95
N SER A 325 3.54 -9.47 -24.80
CA SER A 325 4.79 -10.20 -25.06
C SER A 325 5.68 -10.40 -23.81
N THR A 326 5.38 -9.70 -22.72
CA THR A 326 6.09 -9.75 -21.45
C THR A 326 5.32 -10.50 -20.35
N GLN A 327 4.17 -11.08 -20.68
CA GLN A 327 3.29 -11.82 -19.77
C GLN A 327 2.94 -13.18 -20.38
N LEU A 328 2.87 -14.22 -19.55
CA LEU A 328 2.29 -15.51 -19.94
C LEU A 328 0.77 -15.45 -19.76
N GLU A 329 0.06 -16.37 -20.41
CA GLU A 329 -1.37 -16.62 -20.19
C GLU A 329 -1.59 -17.12 -18.74
N GLN A 330 -2.74 -16.82 -18.13
CA GLN A 330 -2.95 -17.12 -16.70
C GLN A 330 -2.92 -18.61 -16.43
N GLU A 331 -3.53 -19.42 -17.30
CA GLU A 331 -3.53 -20.89 -17.20
C GLU A 331 -2.13 -21.46 -17.00
N VAL A 332 -1.12 -20.91 -17.68
CA VAL A 332 0.27 -21.34 -17.58
C VAL A 332 0.83 -21.08 -16.17
N TYR A 333 0.47 -19.95 -15.56
CA TYR A 333 0.83 -19.67 -14.17
C TYR A 333 0.05 -20.55 -13.19
N LEU A 334 -1.24 -20.80 -13.41
CA LEU A 334 -2.06 -21.62 -12.53
C LEU A 334 -1.60 -23.09 -12.50
N ASP A 335 -1.35 -23.69 -13.67
CA ASP A 335 -0.74 -25.02 -13.82
C ASP A 335 0.60 -25.11 -13.09
N TYR A 336 1.39 -24.05 -13.21
CA TYR A 336 2.67 -23.95 -12.53
C TYR A 336 2.49 -23.92 -11.01
N PHE A 337 1.63 -23.05 -10.48
CA PHE A 337 1.39 -22.95 -9.05
C PHE A 337 0.82 -24.24 -8.46
N ASP A 338 -0.05 -24.95 -9.19
CA ASP A 338 -0.55 -26.27 -8.80
C ASP A 338 0.57 -27.29 -8.66
N LYS A 339 1.44 -27.38 -9.67
CA LYS A 339 2.56 -28.32 -9.70
C LYS A 339 3.57 -28.04 -8.58
N HIS A 340 3.74 -26.77 -8.23
CA HIS A 340 4.73 -26.31 -7.25
C HIS A 340 4.14 -26.09 -5.85
N ASN A 341 2.84 -26.38 -5.64
CA ASN A 341 2.15 -26.21 -4.36
C ASN A 341 2.27 -24.78 -3.82
N ILE A 342 2.18 -23.80 -4.71
CA ILE A 342 2.10 -22.38 -4.38
C ILE A 342 0.61 -22.02 -4.32
N ASP A 343 0.17 -21.46 -3.20
CA ASP A 343 -1.21 -21.00 -3.07
C ASP A 343 -1.32 -19.59 -3.64
N ILE A 344 -2.46 -19.25 -4.26
CA ILE A 344 -2.72 -17.90 -4.74
C ILE A 344 -4.10 -17.41 -4.34
N TYR A 345 -4.20 -16.08 -4.20
CA TYR A 345 -5.45 -15.33 -4.19
C TYR A 345 -5.52 -14.47 -5.44
N LEU A 346 -6.56 -14.67 -6.24
CA LEU A 346 -6.77 -13.88 -7.46
C LEU A 346 -7.24 -12.48 -7.05
N GLN A 347 -6.41 -11.47 -7.30
CA GLN A 347 -6.71 -10.08 -6.97
C GLN A 347 -7.28 -9.34 -8.17
N VAL A 348 -8.27 -8.47 -7.91
CA VAL A 348 -8.75 -7.49 -8.86
C VAL A 348 -8.72 -6.07 -8.30
N GLU A 349 -8.40 -5.12 -9.17
CA GLU A 349 -8.82 -3.73 -9.11
C GLU A 349 -10.17 -3.67 -9.84
N SER A 350 -11.26 -3.62 -9.09
CA SER A 350 -12.58 -3.87 -9.66
C SER A 350 -13.12 -2.70 -10.47
N ALA A 351 -12.63 -1.48 -10.22
CA ALA A 351 -13.22 -0.25 -10.72
C ALA A 351 -14.75 -0.29 -10.54
N PHE A 352 -15.51 -0.09 -11.62
CA PHE A 352 -16.97 -0.14 -11.63
C PHE A 352 -17.60 -1.52 -11.92
N ALA A 353 -16.79 -2.58 -12.00
CA ALA A 353 -17.31 -3.92 -12.28
C ALA A 353 -17.99 -4.53 -11.04
N ASP A 354 -19.09 -5.27 -11.27
CA ASP A 354 -19.77 -6.00 -10.19
C ASP A 354 -18.89 -7.16 -9.70
N MET A 355 -18.58 -7.16 -8.40
CA MET A 355 -17.68 -8.14 -7.80
C MET A 355 -18.12 -9.60 -7.98
N LYS A 356 -19.43 -9.89 -7.90
CA LYS A 356 -19.91 -11.27 -8.09
C LYS A 356 -19.73 -11.72 -9.53
N THR A 357 -20.00 -10.82 -10.48
CA THR A 357 -19.75 -11.04 -11.90
C THR A 357 -18.27 -11.31 -12.17
N LEU A 358 -17.36 -10.54 -11.56
CA LEU A 358 -15.92 -10.82 -11.64
C LEU A 358 -15.58 -12.21 -11.09
N MET A 359 -16.06 -12.57 -9.89
CA MET A 359 -15.84 -13.91 -9.33
C MET A 359 -16.38 -15.00 -10.26
N ASP A 360 -17.55 -14.81 -10.87
CA ASP A 360 -18.13 -15.78 -11.78
C ASP A 360 -17.31 -15.96 -13.05
N ILE A 361 -16.74 -14.88 -13.58
CA ILE A 361 -15.82 -14.98 -14.72
C ILE A 361 -14.61 -15.82 -14.33
N TYR A 362 -13.97 -15.55 -13.21
CA TYR A 362 -12.79 -16.34 -12.83
C TYR A 362 -13.10 -17.82 -12.62
N TYR A 363 -14.15 -18.14 -11.87
CA TYR A 363 -14.41 -19.53 -11.49
C TYR A 363 -15.21 -20.35 -12.50
N ASP A 364 -16.18 -19.75 -13.20
CA ASP A 364 -16.98 -20.45 -14.21
C ASP A 364 -16.28 -20.40 -15.57
N VAL A 365 -15.73 -19.23 -15.92
CA VAL A 365 -15.36 -18.93 -17.30
C VAL A 365 -13.88 -19.19 -17.55
N PHE A 366 -13.00 -18.72 -16.67
CA PHE A 366 -11.58 -19.09 -16.70
C PHE A 366 -11.32 -20.44 -16.04
N ASP A 367 -12.38 -21.11 -15.55
CA ASP A 367 -12.35 -22.46 -14.98
C ASP A 367 -11.31 -22.64 -13.87
N VAL A 368 -11.00 -21.55 -13.14
CA VAL A 368 -9.96 -21.57 -12.10
C VAL A 368 -10.36 -22.42 -10.89
N ALA A 369 -11.62 -22.88 -10.84
CA ALA A 369 -12.11 -23.83 -9.85
C ALA A 369 -11.35 -25.17 -9.89
N ASN A 370 -10.83 -25.57 -11.06
CA ASN A 370 -10.06 -26.80 -11.21
C ASN A 370 -8.63 -26.71 -10.66
N HIS A 371 -8.13 -25.49 -10.45
CA HIS A 371 -6.81 -25.25 -9.91
C HIS A 371 -6.81 -25.24 -8.37
N LYS A 372 -6.02 -26.14 -7.77
CA LYS A 372 -5.94 -26.30 -6.31
C LYS A 372 -5.14 -25.18 -5.66
N CYS A 373 -4.25 -24.53 -6.41
CA CYS A 373 -3.47 -23.37 -6.00
C CYS A 373 -4.38 -22.19 -5.66
N VAL A 374 -5.53 -22.03 -6.33
CA VAL A 374 -6.45 -20.92 -6.08
C VAL A 374 -7.19 -21.12 -4.75
N LYS A 375 -6.82 -20.34 -3.73
CA LYS A 375 -7.42 -20.37 -2.38
C LYS A 375 -8.56 -19.40 -2.21
N GLY A 376 -8.76 -18.50 -3.16
CA GLY A 376 -9.86 -17.57 -3.08
C GLY A 376 -9.64 -16.34 -3.93
N PHE A 377 -10.21 -15.24 -3.45
CA PHE A 377 -10.28 -13.98 -4.18
C PHE A 377 -9.76 -12.85 -3.29
N ALA A 378 -9.11 -11.86 -3.89
CA ALA A 378 -8.64 -10.67 -3.23
C ALA A 378 -9.23 -9.43 -3.92
N ILE A 379 -9.63 -8.45 -3.12
CA ILE A 379 -10.20 -7.20 -3.62
C ILE A 379 -9.31 -6.08 -3.14
N ASP A 380 -8.78 -5.32 -4.09
CA ASP A 380 -8.13 -4.06 -3.82
C ASP A 380 -9.21 -2.98 -3.65
N VAL A 381 -9.52 -2.66 -2.39
CA VAL A 381 -10.69 -1.84 -2.04
C VAL A 381 -10.50 -0.38 -2.45
N GLU A 382 -9.25 0.06 -2.62
CA GLU A 382 -8.90 1.40 -3.11
C GLU A 382 -9.56 1.67 -4.47
N TRP A 383 -9.73 0.61 -5.26
CA TRP A 383 -10.31 0.66 -6.60
C TRP A 383 -11.75 0.16 -6.65
N TYR A 384 -12.37 -0.19 -5.51
CA TYR A 384 -13.78 -0.58 -5.50
C TYR A 384 -14.65 0.64 -5.76
N TRP A 385 -15.28 0.69 -6.94
CA TRP A 385 -15.95 1.88 -7.46
C TRP A 385 -15.04 3.11 -7.57
N GLY A 386 -13.72 2.91 -7.72
CA GLY A 386 -12.70 3.96 -7.85
C GLY A 386 -11.84 3.74 -9.09
N VAL A 387 -11.36 4.83 -9.70
CA VAL A 387 -10.50 4.80 -10.89
C VAL A 387 -9.34 5.81 -10.82
N GLU A 388 -9.39 6.70 -9.85
CA GLU A 388 -8.30 7.57 -9.41
C GLU A 388 -7.84 7.11 -8.01
N GLU A 389 -6.60 7.43 -7.64
CA GLU A 389 -6.05 7.16 -6.30
C GLU A 389 -7.03 7.69 -5.23
N ASP A 390 -7.29 6.87 -4.20
CA ASP A 390 -8.24 7.16 -3.11
C ASP A 390 -9.71 7.42 -3.51
N SER A 391 -10.09 7.20 -4.77
CA SER A 391 -11.46 7.46 -5.26
C SER A 391 -12.46 6.30 -5.08
N GLY A 392 -12.02 5.21 -4.45
CA GLY A 392 -12.85 4.05 -4.16
C GLY A 392 -13.95 4.33 -3.14
N ILE A 393 -14.69 3.29 -2.80
CA ILE A 393 -15.70 3.32 -1.75
C ILE A 393 -15.32 2.28 -0.68
N PRO A 394 -15.31 2.66 0.61
CA PRO A 394 -15.26 1.74 1.74
C PRO A 394 -16.24 0.56 1.64
N VAL A 395 -15.77 -0.62 2.02
CA VAL A 395 -16.55 -1.85 2.04
C VAL A 395 -17.21 -2.02 3.40
N THR A 396 -18.54 -2.02 3.41
CA THR A 396 -19.35 -2.25 4.62
C THR A 396 -19.34 -3.71 5.06
N ASP A 397 -19.77 -3.98 6.29
CA ASP A 397 -19.94 -5.32 6.84
C ASP A 397 -20.86 -6.21 6.00
N GLU A 398 -22.03 -5.68 5.62
CA GLU A 398 -23.01 -6.38 4.78
C GLU A 398 -22.43 -6.69 3.42
N ARG A 399 -21.65 -5.77 2.84
CA ARG A 399 -21.05 -5.96 1.52
C ARG A 399 -19.99 -7.04 1.54
N ALA A 400 -19.07 -6.99 2.50
CA ALA A 400 -18.08 -8.04 2.67
C ALA A 400 -18.72 -9.40 2.98
N LYS A 401 -19.79 -9.41 3.78
CA LYS A 401 -20.57 -10.63 4.03
C LYS A 401 -21.21 -11.16 2.76
N GLU A 402 -21.83 -10.32 1.94
CA GLU A 402 -22.42 -10.71 0.66
C GLU A 402 -21.38 -11.41 -0.22
N TRP A 403 -20.21 -10.80 -0.42
CA TRP A 403 -19.15 -11.34 -1.26
C TRP A 403 -18.54 -12.62 -0.69
N ASN A 404 -18.27 -12.66 0.60
CA ASN A 404 -17.66 -13.81 1.26
C ASN A 404 -18.59 -15.03 1.27
N GLU A 405 -19.89 -14.81 1.53
CA GLU A 405 -20.89 -15.87 1.42
C GLU A 405 -21.09 -16.30 -0.03
N TYR A 406 -21.07 -15.37 -0.99
CA TYR A 406 -21.17 -15.69 -2.40
C TYR A 406 -20.01 -16.59 -2.86
N LEU A 407 -18.79 -16.21 -2.53
CA LEU A 407 -17.58 -16.95 -2.87
C LEU A 407 -17.62 -18.39 -2.30
N SER A 408 -17.88 -18.51 -1.00
CA SER A 408 -17.89 -19.82 -0.32
C SER A 408 -19.07 -20.72 -0.72
N LYS A 409 -20.27 -20.17 -0.91
CA LYS A 409 -21.46 -20.97 -1.26
C LYS A 409 -21.48 -21.38 -2.73
N THR A 410 -20.99 -20.52 -3.62
CA THR A 410 -21.04 -20.75 -5.07
C THR A 410 -19.85 -21.58 -5.53
N TRP A 411 -18.65 -21.26 -5.04
CA TRP A 411 -17.39 -21.82 -5.54
C TRP A 411 -16.72 -22.84 -4.60
N GLY A 412 -17.34 -23.07 -3.44
CA GLY A 412 -17.05 -24.19 -2.56
C GLY A 412 -16.46 -23.79 -1.20
N PRO A 413 -16.60 -24.67 -0.20
CA PRO A 413 -16.01 -24.46 1.12
C PRO A 413 -14.48 -24.38 1.03
N GLY A 414 -13.87 -23.52 1.84
CA GLY A 414 -12.43 -23.28 1.84
C GLY A 414 -11.93 -22.17 0.90
N LYS A 415 -12.82 -21.50 0.13
CA LYS A 415 -12.45 -20.28 -0.61
C LYS A 415 -12.48 -19.06 0.31
N GLN A 416 -11.35 -18.41 0.52
CA GLN A 416 -11.25 -17.23 1.40
C GLN A 416 -11.29 -15.92 0.60
N LEU A 417 -11.89 -14.90 1.20
CA LEU A 417 -11.88 -13.53 0.66
C LEU A 417 -10.81 -12.71 1.38
N ILE A 418 -9.92 -12.09 0.61
CA ILE A 418 -8.99 -11.06 1.07
C ILE A 418 -9.58 -9.70 0.76
N LEU A 419 -9.64 -8.82 1.76
CA LEU A 419 -9.89 -7.40 1.54
C LEU A 419 -8.61 -6.62 1.84
N LYS A 420 -8.16 -5.86 0.85
CA LYS A 420 -6.89 -5.12 0.87
C LYS A 420 -7.19 -3.63 0.90
N HIS A 421 -6.57 -2.92 1.83
CA HIS A 421 -6.50 -1.46 1.87
C HIS A 421 -5.44 -1.03 2.90
N TYR A 422 -4.80 0.11 2.69
CA TYR A 422 -3.89 0.69 3.68
C TYR A 422 -4.67 1.12 4.93
N ALA A 423 -5.87 1.64 4.73
CA ALA A 423 -6.75 2.13 5.78
C ALA A 423 -7.80 1.11 6.23
N ALA A 424 -7.73 0.65 7.49
CA ALA A 424 -8.70 -0.29 8.05
C ALA A 424 -10.15 0.23 8.12
N THR A 425 -10.36 1.57 8.13
CA THR A 425 -11.71 2.17 8.11
C THR A 425 -12.43 1.96 6.77
N TRP A 426 -11.68 1.66 5.71
CA TRP A 426 -12.21 1.33 4.39
C TRP A 426 -12.66 -0.12 4.28
N LEU A 427 -12.36 -0.92 5.29
CA LEU A 427 -12.67 -2.33 5.36
C LEU A 427 -13.77 -2.56 6.42
N PRO A 428 -14.44 -3.72 6.41
CA PRO A 428 -15.53 -4.05 7.31
C PRO A 428 -15.26 -3.76 8.78
N THR A 429 -16.14 -3.00 9.42
CA THR A 429 -15.98 -2.54 10.80
C THR A 429 -16.09 -3.68 11.80
N THR A 430 -17.08 -4.57 11.67
CA THR A 430 -17.31 -5.67 12.63
C THR A 430 -17.38 -7.06 12.01
N TYR A 431 -17.64 -7.18 10.71
CA TYR A 431 -17.69 -8.48 10.04
C TYR A 431 -16.28 -9.07 9.88
N ARG A 432 -16.11 -10.32 10.30
CA ARG A 432 -14.81 -11.04 10.29
C ARG A 432 -14.84 -12.37 9.52
N GLY A 433 -15.99 -12.75 8.96
CA GLY A 433 -16.19 -14.09 8.40
C GLY A 433 -16.38 -15.18 9.47
N GLY A 434 -16.51 -16.44 9.07
CA GLY A 434 -16.53 -17.60 9.98
C GLY A 434 -17.82 -17.85 10.79
N ASN A 435 -18.81 -16.97 10.76
CA ASN A 435 -20.07 -17.09 11.52
C ASN A 435 -21.11 -18.08 10.92
N GLY A 436 -20.64 -19.20 10.34
CA GLY A 436 -21.50 -20.29 9.86
C GLY A 436 -22.12 -20.13 8.47
N SER A 437 -21.71 -19.12 7.69
CA SER A 437 -22.19 -18.90 6.31
C SER A 437 -21.10 -18.59 5.28
N GLY A 438 -19.85 -18.37 5.70
CA GLY A 438 -18.68 -18.16 4.83
C GLY A 438 -17.37 -18.33 5.59
N GLU A 439 -16.26 -18.43 4.86
CA GLU A 439 -14.91 -18.59 5.44
C GLU A 439 -14.50 -17.35 6.24
N LYS A 440 -13.48 -17.51 7.08
CA LYS A 440 -12.87 -16.38 7.80
C LYS A 440 -12.19 -15.43 6.80
N LEU A 441 -12.44 -14.13 6.94
CA LEU A 441 -11.78 -13.11 6.10
C LEU A 441 -10.28 -13.05 6.40
N VAL A 442 -9.51 -12.67 5.40
CA VAL A 442 -8.10 -12.27 5.54
C VAL A 442 -8.02 -10.78 5.20
N PHE A 443 -7.27 -10.01 5.97
CA PHE A 443 -7.08 -8.59 5.70
C PHE A 443 -5.65 -8.34 5.22
N CYS A 444 -5.49 -7.49 4.21
CA CYS A 444 -4.18 -7.14 3.68
C CYS A 444 -3.92 -5.65 3.87
N ASN A 445 -2.87 -5.32 4.61
CA ASN A 445 -2.36 -3.96 4.70
C ASN A 445 -1.31 -3.78 3.61
N ASP A 446 -1.44 -2.70 2.85
CA ASP A 446 -0.55 -2.38 1.75
C ASP A 446 -0.01 -0.94 1.80
N SER A 447 -0.04 -0.31 2.99
CA SER A 447 0.52 0.99 3.28
C SER A 447 1.97 1.11 2.79
N GLN A 448 2.32 2.31 2.31
CA GLN A 448 3.64 2.62 1.76
C GLN A 448 4.01 4.09 1.96
N GLY A 449 5.26 4.44 1.65
CA GLY A 449 5.72 5.84 1.61
C GLY A 449 6.07 6.39 2.99
N PHE A 450 6.46 5.52 3.92
CA PHE A 450 6.94 5.90 5.24
C PHE A 450 8.36 6.49 5.17
N GLY A 451 8.71 7.33 6.15
CA GLY A 451 10.06 7.85 6.27
C GLY A 451 11.00 6.96 7.08
N SER A 452 10.44 6.09 7.92
CA SER A 452 11.17 5.23 8.85
C SER A 452 10.29 4.13 9.43
N PHE A 453 10.92 3.12 10.01
CA PHE A 453 10.20 2.05 10.71
C PHE A 453 9.54 2.53 12.02
N ASP A 454 10.24 3.38 12.80
CA ASP A 454 9.85 3.79 14.15
C ASP A 454 9.24 5.20 14.26
N GLY A 455 9.06 5.91 13.14
CA GLY A 455 8.52 7.28 13.14
C GLY A 455 9.58 8.36 13.47
N GLU A 456 10.88 8.04 13.39
CA GLU A 456 11.96 9.02 13.53
C GLU A 456 12.03 10.03 12.38
N SER A 457 11.62 9.62 11.17
CA SER A 457 11.60 10.44 9.96
C SER A 457 10.25 10.40 9.27
N SER A 458 9.84 11.56 8.75
CA SER A 458 8.66 11.74 7.93
C SER A 458 8.81 11.10 6.54
N GLY A 459 7.73 10.49 6.07
CA GLY A 459 7.56 9.92 4.74
C GLY A 459 7.03 10.92 3.72
N ILE A 460 6.64 10.40 2.56
CA ILE A 460 6.18 11.20 1.40
C ILE A 460 4.79 11.79 1.65
N TYR A 461 3.96 11.07 2.40
CA TYR A 461 2.57 11.42 2.69
C TYR A 461 2.37 12.10 4.06
N ASP A 462 3.44 12.26 4.84
CA ASP A 462 3.38 12.92 6.14
C ASP A 462 3.30 14.46 5.99
N ASP A 463 2.64 15.15 6.94
CA ASP A 463 2.54 16.61 6.96
C ASP A 463 3.95 17.24 6.83
N PRO A 464 4.19 18.19 5.89
CA PRO A 464 5.40 19.01 5.74
C PRO A 464 5.76 19.88 6.99
N LYS A 465 5.10 19.70 8.14
CA LYS A 465 5.50 20.22 9.46
C LYS A 465 5.65 19.17 10.58
N ALA A 466 5.27 17.91 10.35
CA ALA A 466 5.44 16.79 11.29
C ALA A 466 6.90 16.59 11.74
N LYS A 467 7.13 16.51 13.05
CA LYS A 467 8.42 16.24 13.70
C LYS A 467 8.58 14.76 14.05
N ALA A 468 9.77 14.34 14.46
CA ALA A 468 9.94 13.00 15.05
C ALA A 468 8.93 12.73 16.17
N GLY A 469 8.29 11.56 16.09
CA GLY A 469 7.22 11.17 17.00
C GLY A 469 5.87 11.80 16.71
N ASP A 470 5.76 12.71 15.72
CA ASP A 470 4.47 13.16 15.18
C ASP A 470 3.90 12.14 14.18
N GLY A 471 4.78 11.43 13.45
CA GLY A 471 4.42 10.33 12.56
C GLY A 471 4.45 8.97 13.26
N MET A 472 3.64 8.03 12.76
CA MET A 472 3.46 6.72 13.39
C MET A 472 4.59 5.72 13.08
N GLY A 473 5.21 5.85 11.91
CA GLY A 473 6.19 4.88 11.40
C GLY A 473 5.54 3.58 10.92
N CYS A 474 6.22 2.87 10.02
CA CYS A 474 5.71 1.62 9.43
C CYS A 474 5.39 0.56 10.49
N GLY A 475 6.25 0.38 11.50
CA GLY A 475 6.05 -0.67 12.52
C GLY A 475 4.73 -0.49 13.28
N ARG A 476 4.53 0.69 13.88
CA ARG A 476 3.32 0.94 14.68
C ARG A 476 2.06 0.93 13.82
N GLU A 477 2.11 1.43 12.59
CA GLU A 477 0.97 1.40 11.65
C GLU A 477 0.51 -0.04 11.38
N PHE A 478 1.45 -0.90 10.94
CA PHE A 478 1.17 -2.30 10.62
C PHE A 478 0.68 -3.09 11.83
N LYS A 479 1.17 -2.74 13.04
CA LYS A 479 0.67 -3.31 14.29
C LYS A 479 -0.78 -2.90 14.54
N LEU A 480 -1.10 -1.62 14.48
CA LEU A 480 -2.46 -1.12 14.74
C LEU A 480 -3.48 -1.70 13.75
N PHE A 481 -3.10 -1.81 12.47
CA PHE A 481 -3.93 -2.49 11.48
C PHE A 481 -4.20 -3.95 11.89
N ALA A 482 -3.18 -4.68 12.32
CA ALA A 482 -3.34 -6.07 12.72
C ALA A 482 -4.15 -6.23 14.01
N ASP A 483 -3.96 -5.35 14.99
CA ASP A 483 -4.71 -5.32 16.25
C ASP A 483 -6.18 -4.96 16.06
N TYR A 484 -6.53 -4.25 14.97
CA TYR A 484 -7.91 -4.00 14.59
C TYR A 484 -8.66 -5.26 14.11
N TYR A 485 -7.90 -6.26 13.65
CA TYR A 485 -8.39 -7.56 13.20
C TYR A 485 -7.80 -8.72 14.02
N PRO A 486 -7.89 -8.71 15.36
CA PRO A 486 -7.04 -9.53 16.23
C PRO A 486 -7.28 -11.03 16.07
N ASP A 487 -8.50 -11.39 15.67
CA ASP A 487 -8.89 -12.77 15.42
C ASP A 487 -8.65 -13.20 13.98
N ASN A 488 -8.31 -12.29 13.04
CA ASN A 488 -8.12 -12.57 11.63
C ASN A 488 -6.67 -12.71 11.21
N ASP A 489 -6.47 -13.43 10.11
CA ASP A 489 -5.16 -13.55 9.49
C ASP A 489 -4.90 -12.23 8.73
N VAL A 490 -3.68 -11.70 8.88
CA VAL A 490 -3.30 -10.41 8.29
C VAL A 490 -2.10 -10.59 7.38
N ILE A 491 -2.19 -10.09 6.15
CA ILE A 491 -1.07 -10.08 5.22
C ILE A 491 -0.49 -8.67 5.18
N TYR A 492 0.83 -8.60 5.33
CA TYR A 492 1.62 -7.41 5.14
C TYR A 492 2.17 -7.43 3.71
N GLN A 493 1.59 -6.58 2.85
CA GLN A 493 2.11 -6.33 1.51
C GLN A 493 3.16 -5.23 1.59
N ILE A 494 4.43 -5.59 1.38
CA ILE A 494 5.58 -4.73 1.66
C ILE A 494 6.60 -4.74 0.52
N GLY A 495 7.60 -3.87 0.61
CA GLY A 495 8.71 -3.79 -0.34
C GLY A 495 8.53 -2.75 -1.45
N TYR A 496 7.69 -1.74 -1.24
CA TYR A 496 7.48 -0.69 -2.21
C TYR A 496 8.74 0.13 -2.47
N GLN A 497 8.86 0.69 -3.68
CA GLN A 497 10.06 1.44 -4.07
C GLN A 497 10.25 2.69 -3.20
N ALA A 498 9.15 3.35 -2.81
CA ALA A 498 9.12 4.49 -1.91
C ALA A 498 9.84 4.22 -0.58
N ASP A 499 9.72 3.00 -0.06
CA ASP A 499 10.22 2.64 1.27
C ASP A 499 11.67 2.13 1.27
N ARG A 500 12.28 1.88 0.09
CA ARG A 500 13.66 1.37 -0.05
C ARG A 500 14.67 2.16 0.76
N GLN A 501 14.49 3.48 0.79
CA GLN A 501 15.37 4.44 1.44
C GLN A 501 15.58 4.16 2.93
N TRP A 502 14.58 3.61 3.63
CA TRP A 502 14.70 3.30 5.06
C TRP A 502 14.83 1.80 5.31
N TYR A 503 14.17 0.93 4.55
CA TYR A 503 14.25 -0.51 4.83
C TYR A 503 15.61 -1.12 4.42
N TYR A 504 16.41 -0.44 3.60
CA TYR A 504 17.81 -0.82 3.32
C TYR A 504 18.72 -0.76 4.55
N ALA A 505 18.27 -0.08 5.62
CA ALA A 505 18.98 -0.07 6.89
C ALA A 505 18.79 -1.36 7.71
N PHE A 506 17.88 -2.26 7.31
CA PHE A 506 17.76 -3.58 7.92
C PHE A 506 18.96 -4.46 7.61
N GLU A 507 19.16 -5.47 8.46
CA GLU A 507 20.20 -6.47 8.27
C GLU A 507 19.90 -7.40 7.09
N ASP A 508 20.94 -7.87 6.40
CA ASP A 508 20.79 -8.80 5.31
C ASP A 508 20.45 -10.23 5.82
N PRO A 509 19.53 -10.95 5.18
CA PRO A 509 18.68 -10.52 4.06
C PRO A 509 17.58 -9.55 4.51
N VAL A 510 17.46 -8.40 3.84
CA VAL A 510 16.53 -7.30 4.19
C VAL A 510 15.09 -7.81 4.37
N ILE A 511 14.60 -8.62 3.43
CA ILE A 511 13.23 -9.17 3.45
C ILE A 511 12.99 -9.97 4.73
N LYS A 512 13.95 -10.82 5.11
CA LYS A 512 13.85 -11.67 6.31
C LYS A 512 13.81 -10.82 7.56
N SER A 513 14.76 -9.89 7.70
CA SER A 513 14.87 -9.03 8.87
C SER A 513 13.63 -8.15 9.04
N PHE A 514 13.10 -7.61 7.95
CA PHE A 514 11.88 -6.80 7.97
C PHE A 514 10.65 -7.65 8.31
N GLY A 515 10.47 -8.81 7.68
CA GLY A 515 9.34 -9.71 7.98
C GLY A 515 9.34 -10.23 9.42
N ILE A 516 10.52 -10.57 9.98
CA ILE A 516 10.68 -10.93 11.40
C ILE A 516 10.24 -9.77 12.28
N LYS A 517 10.70 -8.55 11.96
CA LYS A 517 10.39 -7.38 12.78
C LYS A 517 8.89 -7.10 12.83
N LEU A 518 8.19 -7.21 11.70
CA LEU A 518 6.73 -7.10 11.66
C LEU A 518 6.07 -8.22 12.50
N ALA A 519 6.53 -9.45 12.38
CA ALA A 519 5.99 -10.57 13.15
C ALA A 519 6.13 -10.43 14.67
N GLU A 520 7.22 -9.82 15.14
CA GLU A 520 7.48 -9.59 16.56
C GLU A 520 6.59 -8.53 17.20
N ILE A 521 6.14 -7.55 16.41
CA ILE A 521 5.30 -6.47 16.90
C ILE A 521 3.80 -6.80 16.78
N SER A 522 3.44 -7.72 15.89
CA SER A 522 2.09 -8.29 15.79
C SER A 522 1.78 -9.19 17.00
N ASN A 523 0.50 -9.43 17.24
CA ASN A 523 0.05 -10.40 18.23
C ASN A 523 0.63 -11.80 17.91
N PRO A 524 1.36 -12.47 18.82
CA PRO A 524 1.99 -13.75 18.55
C PRO A 524 0.99 -14.90 18.33
N LYS A 525 -0.30 -14.72 18.64
CA LYS A 525 -1.37 -15.68 18.36
C LYS A 525 -2.04 -15.47 17.01
N GLN A 526 -1.85 -14.30 16.40
CA GLN A 526 -2.43 -13.95 15.12
C GLN A 526 -1.54 -14.48 14.00
N ASN A 527 -2.12 -15.15 13.01
CA ASN A 527 -1.36 -15.56 11.84
C ASN A 527 -1.07 -14.34 10.98
N ILE A 528 0.18 -14.18 10.54
CA ILE A 528 0.55 -13.16 9.60
C ILE A 528 1.12 -13.74 8.30
N GLY A 529 0.99 -12.97 7.22
CA GLY A 529 1.57 -13.24 5.92
C GLY A 529 2.53 -12.14 5.49
N ILE A 530 3.63 -12.52 4.82
CA ILE A 530 4.56 -11.56 4.20
C ILE A 530 4.43 -11.68 2.67
N ALA A 531 3.92 -10.64 2.01
CA ALA A 531 3.81 -10.57 0.57
C ALA A 531 4.73 -9.46 0.03
N TRP A 532 5.86 -9.83 -0.58
CA TRP A 532 6.78 -8.84 -1.15
C TRP A 532 6.30 -8.42 -2.55
N VAL A 533 6.23 -7.12 -2.81
CA VAL A 533 5.71 -6.60 -4.09
C VAL A 533 6.70 -6.78 -5.23
N ASN A 534 6.21 -7.15 -6.42
CA ASN A 534 7.07 -7.34 -7.58
C ASN A 534 7.63 -6.05 -8.21
N PHE A 535 7.38 -4.87 -7.63
CA PHE A 535 8.04 -3.61 -8.02
C PHE A 535 9.52 -3.56 -7.62
N SER A 536 9.93 -4.38 -6.65
CA SER A 536 11.29 -4.41 -6.10
C SER A 536 11.91 -5.79 -6.12
N PHE A 537 11.60 -6.58 -7.15
CA PHE A 537 12.28 -7.85 -7.36
C PHE A 537 13.63 -7.70 -8.04
N LYS A 538 13.74 -6.85 -9.07
CA LYS A 538 15.04 -6.52 -9.66
C LYS A 538 15.70 -5.42 -8.84
N ASP A 539 16.26 -5.84 -7.72
CA ASP A 539 16.76 -4.94 -6.70
C ASP A 539 17.94 -5.59 -5.93
N PRO A 540 19.01 -4.83 -5.66
CA PRO A 540 20.30 -5.39 -5.23
C PRO A 540 20.30 -5.99 -3.82
N LEU A 541 19.43 -5.56 -2.91
CA LEU A 541 19.42 -6.04 -1.51
C LEU A 541 18.28 -7.01 -1.21
N THR A 542 17.49 -7.35 -2.22
CA THR A 542 16.31 -8.22 -2.08
C THR A 542 16.45 -9.47 -2.94
N PHE A 543 16.29 -9.36 -4.27
CA PHE A 543 16.47 -10.46 -5.22
C PHE A 543 17.50 -10.13 -6.32
N PRO A 544 18.78 -9.88 -5.95
CA PRO A 544 19.80 -9.38 -6.88
C PRO A 544 20.07 -10.27 -8.09
N TRP A 545 19.94 -11.59 -7.93
CA TRP A 545 20.17 -12.59 -8.98
C TRP A 545 19.17 -12.55 -10.13
N LEU A 546 18.08 -11.77 -10.01
CA LEU A 546 17.12 -11.56 -11.09
C LEU A 546 17.58 -10.49 -12.09
N MET A 547 18.61 -9.72 -11.76
CA MET A 547 19.08 -8.59 -12.56
C MET A 547 20.14 -9.02 -13.59
N THR A 548 20.04 -8.44 -14.77
CA THR A 548 21.17 -8.36 -15.72
C THR A 548 22.14 -7.25 -15.32
N SER A 549 23.36 -7.27 -15.86
CA SER A 549 24.37 -6.22 -15.58
C SER A 549 23.91 -4.80 -15.93
N THR A 550 23.09 -4.63 -16.98
CA THR A 550 22.52 -3.32 -17.35
C THR A 550 21.43 -2.88 -16.37
N GLU A 551 20.59 -3.81 -15.92
CA GLU A 551 19.56 -3.51 -14.93
C GLU A 551 20.16 -3.13 -13.58
N GLU A 552 21.27 -3.77 -13.20
CA GLU A 552 22.02 -3.43 -11.99
C GLU A 552 22.49 -1.95 -12.02
N VAL A 553 23.10 -1.50 -13.12
CA VAL A 553 23.51 -0.09 -13.31
C VAL A 553 22.31 0.86 -13.22
N ASN A 554 21.20 0.53 -13.89
CA ASN A 554 19.99 1.35 -13.87
C ASN A 554 19.40 1.48 -12.46
N VAL A 555 19.39 0.40 -11.69
CA VAL A 555 18.89 0.42 -10.31
C VAL A 555 19.82 1.23 -9.42
N VAL A 556 21.14 1.11 -9.56
CA VAL A 556 22.10 1.94 -8.80
C VAL A 556 21.92 3.43 -9.13
N ASN A 557 21.76 3.80 -10.40
CA ASN A 557 21.42 5.16 -10.80
C ASN A 557 20.11 5.65 -10.16
N ASN A 558 19.07 4.82 -10.10
CA ASN A 558 17.82 5.19 -9.45
C ASN A 558 17.97 5.34 -7.93
N LEU A 559 18.78 4.51 -7.28
CA LEU A 559 19.08 4.65 -5.84
C LEU A 559 19.87 5.93 -5.55
N LEU A 560 20.80 6.31 -6.43
CA LEU A 560 21.52 7.58 -6.30
C LEU A 560 20.59 8.80 -6.44
N LYS A 561 19.52 8.72 -7.24
CA LYS A 561 18.52 9.81 -7.35
C LYS A 561 17.86 10.13 -6.02
N TYR A 562 17.63 9.14 -5.15
CA TYR A 562 17.07 9.39 -3.81
C TYR A 562 17.95 10.29 -2.94
N LEU A 563 19.22 10.48 -3.31
CA LEU A 563 20.14 11.37 -2.61
C LEU A 563 20.02 12.83 -3.05
N THR A 564 19.25 13.16 -4.11
CA THR A 564 19.05 14.56 -4.57
C THR A 564 17.96 15.29 -3.79
N GLU A 565 17.96 16.62 -3.83
CA GLU A 565 16.92 17.44 -3.18
C GLU A 565 15.59 17.48 -3.96
N THR A 566 15.63 17.24 -5.27
CA THR A 566 14.48 17.40 -6.17
C THR A 566 13.84 16.07 -6.49
N GLY A 567 12.55 15.94 -6.19
CA GLY A 567 11.75 14.75 -6.48
C GLY A 567 10.79 14.44 -5.33
N SER A 568 9.55 14.07 -5.63
CA SER A 568 8.52 13.81 -4.61
C SER A 568 8.90 12.67 -3.65
N ASN A 569 9.74 11.74 -4.10
CA ASN A 569 10.15 10.57 -3.33
C ASN A 569 11.62 10.66 -2.83
N ASN A 570 12.32 11.78 -3.01
CA ASN A 570 13.76 11.87 -2.68
C ASN A 570 13.97 12.33 -1.23
N VAL A 571 13.26 11.68 -0.30
CA VAL A 571 13.16 12.12 1.10
C VAL A 571 14.52 12.10 1.82
N VAL A 572 15.41 11.17 1.48
CA VAL A 572 16.77 11.12 2.06
C VAL A 572 17.59 12.34 1.64
N GLY A 573 17.65 12.62 0.34
CA GLY A 573 18.42 13.75 -0.19
C GLY A 573 17.95 15.09 0.36
N GLN A 574 16.63 15.29 0.43
CA GLN A 574 16.03 16.48 1.02
C GLN A 574 16.41 16.66 2.50
N ARG A 575 16.46 15.56 3.29
CA ARG A 575 16.91 15.60 4.70
C ARG A 575 18.39 15.97 4.85
N PHE A 576 19.24 15.63 3.88
CA PHE A 576 20.66 15.98 3.90
C PHE A 576 20.92 17.46 3.61
N ASP A 577 20.14 18.09 2.73
CA ASP A 577 20.32 19.51 2.39
C ASP A 577 19.70 20.48 3.41
N GLY A 578 18.88 19.97 4.30
CA GLY A 578 18.20 20.79 5.30
C GLY A 578 17.18 21.74 4.70
N ASP A 579 16.66 21.43 3.50
CA ASP A 579 15.47 22.10 2.97
C ASP A 579 14.26 21.71 3.83
N ARG A 580 13.95 22.61 4.76
CA ARG A 580 12.79 22.56 5.66
C ARG A 580 11.46 22.83 4.96
N SER A 581 11.46 23.07 3.64
CA SER A 581 10.24 23.36 2.87
C SER A 581 9.64 22.14 2.17
N VAL A 582 10.39 21.02 2.09
CA VAL A 582 9.90 19.75 1.53
C VAL A 582 9.98 18.60 2.52
N VAL A 583 10.90 18.64 3.50
CA VAL A 583 10.85 17.74 4.66
C VAL A 583 10.41 18.49 5.90
N SER A 584 9.32 17.99 6.45
CA SER A 584 8.75 18.42 7.69
C SER A 584 9.58 18.20 8.93
N GLY A 585 9.47 19.17 9.85
CA GLY A 585 9.73 18.96 11.27
C GLY A 585 11.12 18.43 11.63
N GLY A 586 12.14 19.21 11.28
CA GLY A 586 13.26 19.44 12.21
C GLY A 586 14.27 18.31 12.43
N ASN A 587 14.20 17.19 11.72
CA ASN A 587 15.25 16.18 11.79
C ASN A 587 15.99 16.14 10.46
N GLY A 588 17.12 16.85 10.40
CA GLY A 588 18.11 16.57 9.36
C GLY A 588 18.48 15.08 9.34
N ALA A 589 19.16 14.64 8.28
CA ALA A 589 19.44 13.23 8.01
C ALA A 589 19.77 12.37 9.25
N THR A 590 19.11 11.22 9.33
CA THR A 590 19.11 10.25 10.44
C THR A 590 20.18 9.17 10.29
N LEU A 591 20.30 8.30 11.29
CA LEU A 591 21.19 7.14 11.19
C LEU A 591 20.78 6.22 10.02
N SER A 592 19.48 5.97 9.84
CA SER A 592 18.96 5.16 8.74
C SER A 592 19.31 5.76 7.39
N ASP A 593 19.20 7.09 7.24
CA ASP A 593 19.61 7.80 6.02
C ASP A 593 21.11 7.66 5.75
N ALA A 594 21.94 7.78 6.79
CA ALA A 594 23.38 7.61 6.66
C ALA A 594 23.79 6.15 6.35
N ILE A 595 23.04 5.17 6.85
CA ILE A 595 23.20 3.75 6.48
C ILE A 595 22.79 3.55 5.02
N PHE A 596 21.70 4.17 4.57
CA PHE A 596 21.28 4.12 3.17
C PHE A 596 22.35 4.68 2.23
N VAL A 597 22.94 5.86 2.54
CA VAL A 597 24.07 6.43 1.79
C VAL A 597 25.24 5.44 1.70
N LYS A 598 25.58 4.80 2.84
CA LYS A 598 26.63 3.78 2.87
C LYS A 598 26.28 2.58 1.97
N ARG A 599 25.05 2.08 2.03
CA ARG A 599 24.59 0.98 1.18
C ARG A 599 24.67 1.34 -0.31
N VAL A 600 24.26 2.56 -0.69
CA VAL A 600 24.39 3.02 -2.07
C VAL A 600 25.85 3.09 -2.51
N ARG A 601 26.77 3.56 -1.65
CA ARG A 601 28.21 3.53 -1.96
C ARG A 601 28.75 2.12 -2.12
N ASP A 602 28.36 1.18 -1.25
CA ASP A 602 28.79 -0.22 -1.37
C ASP A 602 28.38 -0.79 -2.72
N LEU A 603 27.13 -0.54 -3.15
CA LEU A 603 26.63 -0.98 -4.45
C LEU A 603 27.41 -0.35 -5.61
N VAL A 604 27.76 0.95 -5.54
CA VAL A 604 28.64 1.59 -6.54
C VAL A 604 30.02 0.91 -6.58
N ASN A 605 30.55 0.49 -5.43
CA ASN A 605 31.85 -0.16 -5.33
C ASN A 605 31.83 -1.61 -5.87
N GLU A 606 30.70 -2.30 -5.74
CA GLU A 606 30.48 -3.67 -6.24
C GLU A 606 30.42 -3.73 -7.78
N LEU A 607 30.01 -2.65 -8.44
CA LEU A 607 30.02 -2.57 -9.90
C LEU A 607 31.42 -2.71 -10.50
N THR A 608 31.49 -3.30 -11.69
CA THR A 608 32.72 -3.33 -12.49
C THR A 608 33.15 -1.92 -12.92
N PRO A 609 34.44 -1.69 -13.28
CA PRO A 609 34.89 -0.39 -13.79
C PRO A 609 34.07 0.10 -15.00
N GLU A 610 33.68 -0.80 -15.89
CA GLU A 610 32.85 -0.51 -17.06
C GLU A 610 31.45 -0.05 -16.63
N GLN A 611 30.78 -0.82 -15.78
CA GLN A 611 29.45 -0.46 -15.24
C GLN A 611 29.47 0.87 -14.46
N ARG A 612 30.51 1.12 -13.66
CA ARG A 612 30.66 2.41 -12.97
C ARG A 612 30.76 3.59 -13.93
N GLY A 613 31.37 3.39 -15.11
CA GLY A 613 31.45 4.41 -16.15
C GLY A 613 30.10 4.76 -16.79
N GLU A 614 29.06 3.95 -16.57
CA GLU A 614 27.69 4.18 -17.04
C GLU A 614 26.80 4.88 -15.99
N LEU A 615 27.30 5.10 -14.78
CA LEU A 615 26.59 5.88 -13.76
C LEU A 615 26.56 7.36 -14.12
N ASP A 616 25.48 8.04 -13.74
CA ASP A 616 25.34 9.49 -13.95
C ASP A 616 26.39 10.23 -13.08
N PRO A 617 27.33 10.99 -13.68
CA PRO A 617 28.36 11.69 -12.94
C PRO A 617 27.81 12.70 -11.93
N GLU A 618 26.70 13.38 -12.22
CA GLU A 618 26.11 14.36 -11.29
C GLU A 618 25.56 13.68 -10.04
N LEU A 619 25.03 12.47 -10.19
CA LEU A 619 24.56 11.65 -9.07
C LEU A 619 25.71 11.09 -8.23
N ILE A 620 26.84 10.77 -8.86
CA ILE A 620 28.08 10.39 -8.15
C ILE A 620 28.65 11.57 -7.37
N ASP A 621 28.74 12.76 -7.99
CA ASP A 621 29.17 13.98 -7.32
C ASP A 621 28.29 14.28 -6.10
N ARG A 622 26.98 14.04 -6.24
CA ARG A 622 26.02 14.19 -5.15
C ARG A 622 26.27 13.20 -4.01
N LEU A 623 26.49 11.91 -4.32
CA LEU A 623 26.89 10.92 -3.32
C LEU A 623 28.17 11.36 -2.59
N GLU A 624 29.21 11.73 -3.33
CA GLU A 624 30.50 12.17 -2.78
C GLU A 624 30.39 13.41 -1.88
N MET A 625 29.43 14.29 -2.18
CA MET A 625 29.14 15.46 -1.36
C MET A 625 28.47 15.11 -0.03
N ILE A 626 27.55 14.14 -0.03
CA ILE A 626 26.80 13.73 1.18
C ILE A 626 27.62 12.84 2.11
N GLU A 627 28.50 11.99 1.57
CA GLU A 627 29.26 10.99 2.33
C GLU A 627 29.95 11.51 3.61
N PRO A 628 30.62 12.67 3.60
CA PRO A 628 31.21 13.21 4.82
C PRO A 628 30.19 13.47 5.93
N VAL A 629 28.99 13.96 5.56
CA VAL A 629 27.89 14.22 6.50
C VAL A 629 27.30 12.90 7.01
N ALA A 630 27.16 11.90 6.12
CA ALA A 630 26.72 10.56 6.52
C ALA A 630 27.69 9.91 7.53
N ILE A 631 29.01 10.07 7.34
CA ILE A 631 30.01 9.63 8.31
C ILE A 631 29.86 10.37 9.65
N ASP A 632 29.72 11.70 9.64
CA ASP A 632 29.50 12.49 10.86
C ASP A 632 28.24 12.03 11.61
N ILE A 633 27.14 11.75 10.91
CA ILE A 633 25.94 11.15 11.51
C ILE A 633 26.30 9.84 12.20
N ARG A 634 26.93 8.90 11.49
CA ARG A 634 27.27 7.58 12.06
C ARG A 634 28.20 7.69 13.27
N ILE A 635 29.16 8.63 13.27
CA ILE A 635 30.03 8.89 14.42
C ILE A 635 29.23 9.41 15.63
N ARG A 636 28.22 10.26 15.42
CA ARG A 636 27.34 10.76 16.49
C ARG A 636 26.48 9.67 17.12
N TYR A 637 26.17 8.61 16.37
CA TYR A 637 25.42 7.46 16.87
C TYR A 637 26.29 6.38 17.51
N LEU A 638 27.62 6.55 17.57
CA LEU A 638 28.47 5.72 18.42
C LEU A 638 28.34 6.11 19.89
N ASN A 639 28.61 5.15 20.77
CA ASN A 639 28.72 5.42 22.20
C ASN A 639 29.84 6.46 22.50
N ASP A 640 29.75 7.10 23.67
CA ASP A 640 30.80 7.97 24.17
C ASP A 640 32.14 7.23 24.24
N ALA A 641 33.24 7.96 24.04
CA ALA A 641 34.59 7.41 23.95
C ALA A 641 34.92 6.44 25.11
N ASP A 642 34.49 6.78 26.31
CA ASP A 642 34.72 6.06 27.56
C ASP A 642 33.90 4.77 27.69
N LYS A 643 32.77 4.68 26.99
CA LYS A 643 31.87 3.52 26.97
C LYS A 643 32.11 2.57 25.79
N LEU A 644 32.94 2.97 24.82
CA LEU A 644 33.35 2.10 23.72
C LEU A 644 34.20 0.93 24.24
N GLY A 645 33.76 -0.28 23.89
CA GLY A 645 34.41 -1.55 24.20
C GLY A 645 34.65 -2.40 22.95
N ILE A 646 35.21 -3.60 23.13
CA ILE A 646 35.54 -4.50 22.00
C ILE A 646 34.32 -4.85 21.13
N LYS A 647 33.11 -4.84 21.73
CA LYS A 647 31.82 -4.99 21.04
C LYS A 647 31.60 -3.98 19.91
N ASP A 648 32.11 -2.76 20.08
CA ASP A 648 31.91 -1.65 19.13
C ASP A 648 32.99 -1.65 18.04
N TYR A 649 34.00 -2.54 18.14
CA TYR A 649 35.14 -2.57 17.25
C TYR A 649 34.73 -2.66 15.79
N ASP A 650 33.84 -3.59 15.44
CA ASP A 650 33.48 -3.80 14.04
C ASP A 650 32.72 -2.60 13.46
N THR A 651 31.79 -2.02 14.21
CA THR A 651 31.07 -0.80 13.80
C THR A 651 32.01 0.40 13.65
N VAL A 652 32.89 0.65 14.63
CA VAL A 652 33.87 1.75 14.56
C VAL A 652 34.86 1.53 13.43
N LYS A 653 35.31 0.28 13.24
CA LYS A 653 36.24 -0.09 12.17
C LYS A 653 35.61 0.11 10.80
N GLU A 654 34.34 -0.24 10.62
CA GLU A 654 33.63 -0.01 9.37
C GLU A 654 33.53 1.49 9.05
N ILE A 655 33.13 2.33 10.02
CA ILE A 655 33.08 3.79 9.83
C ILE A 655 34.48 4.33 9.53
N TYR A 656 35.51 3.85 10.23
CA TYR A 656 36.90 4.21 9.99
C TYR A 656 37.37 3.83 8.59
N ASP A 657 37.04 2.64 8.09
CA ASP A 657 37.45 2.18 6.77
C ASP A 657 36.79 3.01 5.66
N ILE A 658 35.50 3.33 5.82
CA ILE A 658 34.79 4.20 4.88
C ILE A 658 35.41 5.60 4.90
N TYR A 659 35.71 6.15 6.09
CA TYR A 659 36.45 7.41 6.19
C TYR A 659 37.81 7.34 5.49
N GLN A 660 38.56 6.24 5.64
CA GLN A 660 39.86 6.09 4.98
C GLN A 660 39.76 5.99 3.46
N ALA A 661 38.67 5.44 2.93
CA ALA A 661 38.41 5.34 1.51
C ALA A 661 38.04 6.69 0.85
N LEU A 662 37.64 7.70 1.63
CA LEU A 662 37.37 9.05 1.11
C LEU A 662 38.62 9.71 0.50
N THR A 663 38.39 10.58 -0.48
CA THR A 663 39.43 11.50 -0.99
C THR A 663 39.89 12.49 0.07
N ASP A 664 41.08 13.08 -0.07
CA ASP A 664 41.58 14.10 0.87
C ASP A 664 40.62 15.30 0.99
N SER A 665 39.98 15.68 -0.12
CA SER A 665 38.97 16.74 -0.16
C SER A 665 37.73 16.38 0.68
N GLN A 666 37.22 15.14 0.53
CA GLN A 666 36.09 14.65 1.32
C GLN A 666 36.46 14.47 2.80
N LYS A 667 37.65 13.93 3.11
CA LYS A 667 38.15 13.80 4.50
C LYS A 667 38.17 15.14 5.22
N GLY A 668 38.56 16.22 4.53
CA GLY A 668 38.55 17.58 5.07
C GLY A 668 37.16 18.12 5.40
N LYS A 669 36.08 17.47 4.94
CA LYS A 669 34.69 17.83 5.21
C LYS A 669 34.04 17.04 6.36
N VAL A 670 34.69 15.96 6.83
CA VAL A 670 34.21 15.16 7.97
C VAL A 670 34.57 15.88 9.26
N LYS A 671 33.56 16.44 9.95
CA LYS A 671 33.77 17.31 11.12
C LYS A 671 34.26 16.51 12.33
N ASP A 672 33.79 15.29 12.50
CA ASP A 672 34.09 14.44 13.65
C ASP A 672 35.23 13.43 13.38
N ALA A 673 36.05 13.66 12.35
CA ALA A 673 37.15 12.77 11.96
C ALA A 673 38.12 12.49 13.13
N ASP A 674 38.55 13.51 13.87
CA ASP A 674 39.45 13.35 15.01
C ASP A 674 38.86 12.43 16.09
N LYS A 675 37.54 12.48 16.29
CA LYS A 675 36.83 11.63 17.24
C LYS A 675 36.88 10.17 16.79
N LEU A 676 36.61 9.91 15.51
CA LEU A 676 36.69 8.58 14.92
C LEU A 676 38.11 7.98 15.01
N LEU A 677 39.15 8.78 14.73
CA LEU A 677 40.55 8.35 14.85
C LEU A 677 40.88 7.95 16.31
N GLN A 678 40.44 8.73 17.29
CA GLN A 678 40.63 8.43 18.71
C GLN A 678 39.90 7.14 19.11
N TYR A 679 38.68 6.94 18.62
CA TYR A 679 37.89 5.74 18.89
C TYR A 679 38.60 4.48 18.37
N MET A 680 39.10 4.52 17.13
CA MET A 680 39.80 3.40 16.52
C MET A 680 41.12 3.08 17.22
N ASP A 681 41.92 4.09 17.58
CA ASP A 681 43.18 3.89 18.34
C ASP A 681 42.92 3.23 19.70
N ARG A 682 41.90 3.72 20.43
CA ARG A 682 41.49 3.14 21.71
C ARG A 682 41.09 1.67 21.54
N LEU A 683 40.21 1.35 20.59
CA LEU A 683 39.70 0.00 20.41
C LEU A 683 40.78 -0.99 19.93
N ASN A 684 41.72 -0.55 19.09
CA ASN A 684 42.90 -1.34 18.73
C ASN A 684 43.76 -1.70 19.95
N LYS A 685 43.98 -0.74 20.86
CA LYS A 685 44.72 -0.98 22.12
C LYS A 685 43.99 -1.94 23.05
N TYR A 686 42.65 -1.90 23.09
CA TYR A 686 41.86 -2.88 23.83
C TYR A 686 41.97 -4.28 23.21
N LYS A 687 41.80 -4.40 21.89
CA LYS A 687 41.90 -5.66 21.15
C LYS A 687 43.27 -6.33 21.30
N ALA A 688 44.34 -5.56 21.37
CA ALA A 688 45.70 -6.09 21.55
C ALA A 688 46.02 -6.58 22.98
N LYS A 689 45.16 -6.28 23.97
CA LYS A 689 45.32 -6.71 25.38
C LYS A 689 44.53 -7.97 25.73
N ILE A 690 43.58 -8.34 24.87
CA ILE A 690 42.81 -9.59 24.91
C ILE A 690 43.57 -10.62 24.07
#